data_AF-A0A6V1PVR6-F1
#
_entry.id   AF-A0A6V1PVR6-F1
#
_cell.length_a   1.000
_cell.length_b   1.000
_cell.length_c   1.000
_cell.angle_alpha   90.00
_cell.angle_beta   90.00
_cell.angle_gamma   90.00
#
_symmetry.space_group_name_H-M   'P 1'
#
loop_
_entity.id
_entity.type
_entity.pdbx_description
1 polymer ?
#
loop_
_entity_poly.entity_id
_entity_poly.type
_entity_poly.pdbx_seq_one_letter_code
_entity_poly.pdbx_strand_id
1 'polypeptide(L)'
;GADATAANPLATRGGAAAGSLWIGSADPNAPAVQVRSTTGRIELAAAQDIRWQDGRATVVTLGAPVMTAASTQPSATPMAGGATMRALDAAVSSTPTEPSAGNGPTTGDVRPPAPPLAPGVAPAPAPTPNPGPSPSPSPSPSPAPTPAPSQPDPVPTSPFGSLLESMTPALDSSGLLPFTQHGGSIRMNAGRDIVGQAASKDQLYATAWLWRARATTDNTAAWFARSDLFRQGAATFGGGSVQVEAGRDAVQVHAAAASAGFLADPNSMLSRDLPRGLQQFGGGSVMVRAGRDVVSGQLLASNGIDVAAAGSVRSQLDASVPVDIDPGLQLVYQNGRMRVQAGGDAVLASARNLALTLPVLANATAQGDNLAMPLLDTQASLLVQSAAGSVNYLGSGQPLESGTPGARDPGQTVPVDLRLLAPQGGVAAGSLTQWSGAADPAQARTWIGGRDIVSVTDLKVLSLGQPQAPTFGSLVDLVGPTGALTEGARGTRNALGQAVLDQSARIPLQLVSGTNDLVLQNLVSARPIEASAGRDLKLSTASIQQQPAATGQRNELTLMQAGRDVRFTSGIGLEIAGPGDLIVLAGRDIDLGTSTGIVSRGNLSNSTLLPEGGARLTIVAGLRADGEDYRRASAQGFEVLGASGLLGKLGQAYALLGGTVSASAFEVATPAQQLDLLRQRFGTAVVDRVAIEQVRAQPARATAAEQRQRMAALLGKPVNDAAVTAALKDQPDLLQPAWSSLTEAQALAQLGSLSATQQSLLVSRVLMNALAAQTSDVRVSALTQLAASADLAKLADYVALMSGQRGATAADTLRRFEALPLERQIPWLNRVLIGELRSAGRVASSLEADERWAGYARGYQAIDLLFPAGDATRPAAQVRMPTSQIKTLQNADISLLNPGGGVNAGEVTAGSKSPTELGIVTVSGGDVSAIVKQNFDVNQSRVFTIGQGNLLMWSSAGNIDAGRGAKTVTGAPAPVLRLDDKGNLVFDTSGSFSGSGIAVLSAGNDLDLYAPTGEINAGEAGIRSKGNAFLGAERLVNANDIQVSGTRSGATADVAISVPVAVPVTQPTAPTSAGVSDPEKEKENRRKRRNLLLEFLGFGGQ
;
A
#
# COMPACT_ATOMS: atom_id res chain seq x y z
N GLY A 1 -33.39 40.85 -6.97
CA GLY A 1 -32.94 39.44 -7.08
C GLY A 1 -32.00 39.34 -8.25
N ALA A 2 -32.53 39.29 -9.46
CA ALA A 2 -31.79 39.73 -10.64
C ALA A 2 -31.38 41.20 -10.47
N ASP A 3 -30.19 41.55 -10.96
CA ASP A 3 -29.68 42.90 -11.01
C ASP A 3 -30.04 43.52 -12.38
N ALA A 4 -31.14 44.28 -12.40
CA ALA A 4 -31.79 44.72 -13.63
C ALA A 4 -31.01 45.80 -14.39
N THR A 5 -30.04 46.46 -13.78
CA THR A 5 -29.17 47.45 -14.44
C THR A 5 -27.91 46.82 -15.06
N ALA A 6 -27.71 45.52 -14.87
CA ALA A 6 -26.44 44.86 -15.17
C ALA A 6 -26.53 43.65 -16.10
N ALA A 7 -27.69 43.03 -16.21
CA ALA A 7 -27.89 41.99 -17.19
C ALA A 7 -27.90 42.64 -18.58
N ASN A 8 -27.06 42.15 -19.49
CA ASN A 8 -27.29 42.28 -20.93
C ASN A 8 -27.87 40.95 -21.46
N PRO A 9 -29.11 40.57 -21.10
CA PRO A 9 -29.69 39.32 -21.55
C PRO A 9 -29.94 39.34 -23.06
N LEU A 10 -30.01 40.52 -23.68
CA LEU A 10 -30.15 40.71 -25.12
C LEU A 10 -28.88 40.35 -25.92
N ALA A 11 -27.76 40.11 -25.23
CA ALA A 11 -26.57 39.53 -25.83
C ALA A 11 -26.59 37.98 -25.82
N THR A 12 -27.50 37.32 -25.10
CA THR A 12 -27.82 35.92 -25.40
C THR A 12 -28.78 35.90 -26.58
N ARG A 13 -28.42 35.13 -27.61
CA ARG A 13 -29.17 35.09 -28.88
C ARG A 13 -29.64 33.68 -29.15
N GLY A 14 -30.80 33.55 -29.79
CA GLY A 14 -31.17 32.32 -30.47
C GLY A 14 -30.08 31.99 -31.50
N GLY A 15 -29.53 30.79 -31.44
CA GLY A 15 -28.48 30.36 -32.35
C GLY A 15 -28.99 30.24 -33.80
N ALA A 16 -28.07 30.15 -34.75
CA ALA A 16 -28.43 29.96 -36.17
C ALA A 16 -29.17 28.64 -36.45
N ALA A 17 -29.11 27.67 -35.52
CA ALA A 17 -29.94 26.47 -35.51
C ALA A 17 -31.15 26.68 -34.59
N ALA A 18 -32.35 26.33 -35.07
CA ALA A 18 -33.59 26.48 -34.33
C ALA A 18 -33.55 25.69 -33.00
N GLY A 19 -33.69 26.40 -31.88
CA GLY A 19 -33.72 25.81 -30.54
C GLY A 19 -32.38 25.78 -29.79
N SER A 20 -31.28 26.32 -30.35
CA SER A 20 -30.00 26.50 -29.63
C SER A 20 -29.89 27.89 -28.99
N LEU A 21 -29.11 27.99 -27.91
CA LEU A 21 -28.81 29.21 -27.16
C LEU A 21 -27.31 29.54 -27.26
N TRP A 22 -26.98 30.74 -27.71
CA TRP A 22 -25.58 31.22 -27.79
C TRP A 22 -25.32 32.33 -26.77
N ILE A 23 -24.17 32.25 -26.10
CA ILE A 23 -23.74 33.15 -25.01
C ILE A 23 -22.37 33.73 -25.38
N GLY A 24 -22.24 35.05 -25.44
CA GLY A 24 -21.02 35.73 -25.91
C GLY A 24 -21.19 36.35 -27.30
N SER A 25 -20.08 36.66 -27.96
CA SER A 25 -20.02 37.17 -29.32
C SER A 25 -18.85 36.57 -30.08
N ALA A 26 -19.06 36.22 -31.36
CA ALA A 26 -17.97 35.81 -32.24
C ALA A 26 -17.07 36.97 -32.71
N ASP A 27 -17.48 38.23 -32.49
CA ASP A 27 -16.64 39.41 -32.74
C ASP A 27 -15.74 39.69 -31.52
N PRO A 28 -14.40 39.63 -31.67
CA PRO A 28 -13.47 39.89 -30.57
C PRO A 28 -13.55 41.32 -30.02
N ASN A 29 -14.04 42.28 -30.80
CA ASN A 29 -14.19 43.69 -30.39
C ASN A 29 -15.50 43.96 -29.64
N ALA A 30 -16.46 43.03 -29.65
CA ALA A 30 -17.70 43.18 -28.92
C ALA A 30 -17.46 43.24 -27.39
N PRO A 31 -18.29 43.95 -26.62
CA PRO A 31 -18.21 43.97 -25.16
C PRO A 31 -18.46 42.56 -24.58
N ALA A 32 -17.79 42.24 -23.48
CA ALA A 32 -17.96 40.94 -22.81
C ALA A 32 -19.39 40.75 -22.30
N VAL A 33 -19.95 39.55 -22.51
CA VAL A 33 -21.31 39.20 -22.09
C VAL A 33 -21.31 38.69 -20.66
N GLN A 34 -22.02 39.37 -19.77
CA GLN A 34 -22.21 38.94 -18.37
C GLN A 34 -23.69 38.74 -18.08
N VAL A 35 -24.06 37.52 -17.70
CA VAL A 35 -25.37 37.18 -17.12
C VAL A 35 -25.19 37.06 -15.62
N ARG A 36 -25.74 38.01 -14.84
CA ARG A 36 -25.57 38.01 -13.38
C ARG A 36 -26.86 38.05 -12.57
N SER A 37 -26.80 37.43 -11.39
CA SER A 37 -27.81 37.47 -10.33
C SER A 37 -27.11 37.62 -8.98
N THR A 38 -27.78 38.13 -7.94
CA THR A 38 -27.20 38.13 -6.59
C THR A 38 -27.50 36.80 -5.90
N THR A 39 -28.66 36.68 -5.27
CA THR A 39 -29.14 35.48 -4.56
C THR A 39 -30.16 34.66 -5.38
N GLY A 40 -30.57 35.17 -6.55
CA GLY A 40 -31.59 34.54 -7.40
C GLY A 40 -31.03 33.41 -8.28
N ARG A 41 -31.90 32.47 -8.67
CA ARG A 41 -31.60 31.36 -9.58
C ARG A 41 -31.49 31.83 -11.04
N ILE A 42 -30.53 31.26 -11.78
CA ILE A 42 -30.39 31.41 -13.23
C ILE A 42 -30.71 30.05 -13.86
N GLU A 43 -31.65 30.02 -14.80
CA GLU A 43 -31.94 28.86 -15.63
C GLU A 43 -31.62 29.17 -17.09
N LEU A 44 -30.82 28.32 -17.73
CA LEU A 44 -30.51 28.34 -19.15
C LEU A 44 -31.04 27.05 -19.76
N ALA A 45 -31.93 27.17 -20.75
CA ALA A 45 -32.56 26.02 -21.40
C ALA A 45 -32.48 26.16 -22.93
N ALA A 46 -32.12 25.07 -23.61
CA ALA A 46 -32.11 24.97 -25.07
C ALA A 46 -32.69 23.63 -25.51
N ALA A 47 -33.50 23.63 -26.59
CA ALA A 47 -34.02 22.40 -27.18
C ALA A 47 -32.94 21.62 -27.94
N GLN A 48 -31.88 22.30 -28.39
CA GLN A 48 -30.66 21.70 -28.95
C GLN A 48 -29.46 22.02 -28.07
N ASP A 49 -28.63 23.01 -28.44
CA ASP A 49 -27.33 23.22 -27.79
C ASP A 49 -27.29 24.51 -26.95
N ILE A 50 -26.50 24.52 -25.88
CA ILE A 50 -26.04 25.75 -25.21
C ILE A 50 -24.55 25.93 -25.55
N ARG A 51 -24.16 27.08 -26.12
CA ARG A 51 -22.78 27.31 -26.58
C ARG A 51 -22.21 28.67 -26.17
N TRP A 52 -21.00 28.65 -25.61
CA TRP A 52 -20.17 29.85 -25.45
C TRP A 52 -19.52 30.21 -26.79
N GLN A 53 -19.64 31.47 -27.21
CA GLN A 53 -19.05 31.99 -28.44
C GLN A 53 -17.65 32.56 -28.24
N ASP A 54 -17.34 33.03 -27.01
CA ASP A 54 -16.03 33.55 -26.63
C ASP A 54 -15.68 33.18 -25.18
N GLY A 55 -14.38 33.23 -24.84
CA GLY A 55 -13.84 32.96 -23.51
C GLY A 55 -13.84 34.17 -22.55
N ARG A 56 -14.69 35.18 -22.79
CA ARG A 56 -14.95 36.32 -21.88
C ARG A 56 -16.39 36.29 -21.34
N ALA A 57 -17.27 35.51 -21.96
CA ALA A 57 -18.67 35.41 -21.61
C ALA A 57 -18.90 34.60 -20.32
N THR A 58 -19.61 35.20 -19.35
CA THR A 58 -19.77 34.66 -17.99
C THR A 58 -21.22 34.58 -17.53
N VAL A 59 -21.55 33.53 -16.78
CA VAL A 59 -22.84 33.34 -16.11
C VAL A 59 -22.57 33.20 -14.61
N VAL A 60 -22.93 34.20 -13.79
CA VAL A 60 -22.51 34.25 -12.38
C VAL A 60 -23.62 34.57 -11.39
N THR A 61 -23.56 33.96 -10.21
CA THR A 61 -24.30 34.44 -9.03
C THR A 61 -23.33 35.02 -8.01
N LEU A 62 -23.62 36.19 -7.44
CA LEU A 62 -22.68 36.90 -6.55
C LEU A 62 -22.94 36.66 -5.05
N GLY A 63 -24.17 36.28 -4.67
CA GLY A 63 -24.63 36.23 -3.28
C GLY A 63 -24.98 37.60 -2.70
N ALA A 64 -25.25 37.62 -1.39
CA ALA A 64 -25.40 38.82 -0.57
C ALA A 64 -24.13 39.04 0.26
N PRO A 65 -23.70 40.28 0.54
CA PRO A 65 -22.54 40.53 1.37
C PRO A 65 -22.72 39.99 2.80
N VAL A 66 -21.61 39.54 3.40
CA VAL A 66 -21.56 39.20 4.82
C VAL A 66 -21.49 40.48 5.65
N MET A 67 -22.43 40.64 6.59
CA MET A 67 -22.46 41.74 7.55
C MET A 67 -22.29 41.15 8.95
N THR A 68 -21.44 41.74 9.80
CA THR A 68 -21.39 41.37 11.23
C THR A 68 -22.54 42.07 11.97
N ALA A 69 -23.08 41.42 13.00
CA ALA A 69 -24.05 42.07 13.87
C ALA A 69 -23.35 43.12 14.72
N ALA A 70 -23.71 44.40 14.56
CA ALA A 70 -23.22 45.46 15.43
C ALA A 70 -23.62 45.15 16.88
N SER A 71 -22.66 45.28 17.80
CA SER A 71 -22.88 45.09 19.23
C SER A 71 -23.73 46.23 19.80
N THR A 72 -25.05 46.05 19.79
CA THR A 72 -25.97 46.92 20.55
C THR A 72 -25.83 46.65 22.05
N GLN A 73 -24.76 47.14 22.67
CA GLN A 73 -24.75 47.37 24.10
C GLN A 73 -25.49 48.69 24.40
N PRO A 74 -26.53 48.70 25.25
CA PRO A 74 -27.09 49.94 25.74
C PRO A 74 -26.10 50.63 26.68
N SER A 75 -26.05 51.96 26.60
CA SER A 75 -25.10 52.80 27.33
C SER A 75 -25.19 52.59 28.85
N ALA A 76 -24.12 52.08 29.46
CA ALA A 76 -23.95 52.04 30.91
C ALA A 76 -22.93 53.11 31.36
N THR A 77 -23.34 53.97 32.29
CA THR A 77 -22.51 55.02 32.90
C THR A 77 -21.35 54.43 33.72
N PRO A 78 -20.20 55.13 33.84
CA PRO A 78 -19.01 54.56 34.44
C PRO A 78 -19.06 54.59 35.97
N MET A 79 -18.66 53.49 36.60
CA MET A 79 -18.32 53.40 38.02
C MET A 79 -16.93 52.79 38.14
N ALA A 80 -16.05 53.46 38.89
CA ALA A 80 -14.64 53.09 39.02
C ALA A 80 -14.38 52.13 40.19
N GLY A 81 -13.29 51.36 40.09
CA GLY A 81 -12.57 50.83 41.26
C GLY A 81 -12.14 49.36 41.20
N GLY A 82 -10.86 49.10 41.56
CA GLY A 82 -10.54 47.90 42.33
C GLY A 82 -9.85 46.71 41.64
N ALA A 83 -8.58 46.89 41.27
CA ALA A 83 -7.44 46.01 41.63
C ALA A 83 -7.58 44.44 41.72
N THR A 84 -6.71 43.78 40.96
CA THR A 84 -5.76 42.69 41.35
C THR A 84 -6.10 41.17 41.35
N MET A 85 -5.15 40.45 40.71
CA MET A 85 -4.56 39.12 41.02
C MET A 85 -5.16 37.77 40.57
N ARG A 86 -4.36 37.10 39.69
CA ARG A 86 -3.80 35.73 39.76
C ARG A 86 -4.63 34.54 40.30
N ALA A 87 -4.90 33.60 39.39
CA ALA A 87 -4.58 32.15 39.39
C ALA A 87 -4.75 31.28 40.67
N LEU A 88 -5.45 30.13 40.53
CA LEU A 88 -4.84 28.78 40.68
C LEU A 88 -5.75 27.61 40.20
N ASP A 89 -5.18 26.41 40.23
CA ASP A 89 -5.58 25.09 39.72
C ASP A 89 -6.88 24.41 40.26
N ALA A 90 -7.13 23.20 39.74
CA ALA A 90 -8.32 22.36 39.91
C ALA A 90 -8.33 21.42 41.14
N ALA A 91 -9.52 20.96 41.56
CA ALA A 91 -9.74 19.62 42.15
C ALA A 91 -11.23 19.16 42.20
N VAL A 92 -11.42 17.84 42.18
CA VAL A 92 -12.63 16.99 42.15
C VAL A 92 -13.30 16.80 43.54
N SER A 93 -14.64 16.59 43.65
CA SER A 93 -15.30 15.55 44.54
C SER A 93 -16.86 15.51 44.58
N SER A 94 -17.47 14.36 44.22
CA SER A 94 -18.61 13.58 44.83
C SER A 94 -19.86 14.27 45.49
N THR A 95 -21.12 14.14 45.02
CA THR A 95 -22.18 13.06 45.21
C THR A 95 -22.73 12.85 46.66
N PRO A 96 -23.88 12.15 46.90
CA PRO A 96 -25.26 12.29 46.37
C PRO A 96 -26.36 12.24 47.49
N THR A 97 -27.67 12.27 47.16
CA THR A 97 -28.76 11.73 48.02
C THR A 97 -30.06 11.44 47.23
N GLU A 98 -30.78 10.38 47.63
CA GLU A 98 -32.07 9.89 47.09
C GLU A 98 -33.01 9.55 48.30
N PRO A 99 -34.36 9.37 48.16
CA PRO A 99 -34.89 8.01 47.85
C PRO A 99 -36.29 7.88 47.18
N SER A 100 -36.53 6.75 46.48
CA SER A 100 -37.72 5.84 46.46
C SER A 100 -39.19 6.39 46.32
N ALA A 101 -40.17 5.79 45.63
CA ALA A 101 -40.43 4.45 45.01
C ALA A 101 -41.52 4.59 43.89
N GLY A 102 -42.03 3.59 43.13
CA GLY A 102 -41.69 2.16 42.95
C GLY A 102 -42.85 1.31 42.35
N ASN A 103 -42.52 0.21 41.66
CA ASN A 103 -43.36 -0.94 41.19
C ASN A 103 -44.42 -0.78 40.05
N GLY A 104 -44.42 -1.73 39.08
CA GLY A 104 -45.44 -1.90 37.99
C GLY A 104 -46.60 -2.86 38.36
N PRO A 105 -47.41 -3.46 37.44
CA PRO A 105 -47.11 -3.82 36.02
C PRO A 105 -48.28 -3.80 34.95
N THR A 106 -47.98 -4.20 33.70
CA THR A 106 -48.85 -4.83 32.63
C THR A 106 -50.01 -4.09 31.88
N THR A 107 -50.24 -4.55 30.63
CA THR A 107 -51.35 -4.27 29.64
C THR A 107 -51.39 -2.86 29.03
N GLY A 108 -51.31 -2.68 27.70
CA GLY A 108 -52.42 -2.73 26.70
C GLY A 108 -52.67 -1.28 26.21
N ASP A 109 -52.89 -0.90 24.94
CA ASP A 109 -53.26 -1.62 23.72
C ASP A 109 -52.67 -0.99 22.45
N VAL A 110 -52.68 -1.77 21.36
CA VAL A 110 -52.49 -1.31 19.97
C VAL A 110 -53.63 -0.37 19.55
N ARG A 111 -53.36 0.66 18.74
CA ARG A 111 -54.43 1.37 18.00
C ARG A 111 -54.22 1.32 16.47
N PRO A 112 -55.26 1.03 15.65
CA PRO A 112 -55.10 0.59 14.25
C PRO A 112 -55.21 1.72 13.22
N PRO A 113 -55.03 1.44 11.91
CA PRO A 113 -55.05 2.46 10.84
C PRO A 113 -56.46 2.96 10.49
N ALA A 114 -56.51 4.04 9.71
CA ALA A 114 -57.76 4.65 9.23
C ALA A 114 -58.51 3.76 8.20
N PRO A 115 -59.86 3.74 8.23
CA PRO A 115 -60.66 2.91 7.32
C PRO A 115 -60.79 3.51 5.91
N PRO A 116 -60.97 2.68 4.87
CA PRO A 116 -61.11 3.12 3.48
C PRO A 116 -62.56 3.48 3.11
N LEU A 117 -62.74 4.29 2.07
CA LEU A 117 -64.03 4.51 1.41
C LEU A 117 -63.91 4.31 -0.10
N ALA A 118 -64.91 3.65 -0.67
CA ALA A 118 -65.10 3.39 -2.10
C ALA A 118 -66.62 3.54 -2.42
N PRO A 119 -67.08 3.43 -3.68
CA PRO A 119 -67.00 4.57 -4.60
C PRO A 119 -68.36 4.96 -5.24
N GLY A 120 -68.47 6.22 -5.66
CA GLY A 120 -69.31 6.63 -6.80
C GLY A 120 -70.78 7.01 -6.56
N VAL A 121 -71.05 8.31 -6.42
CA VAL A 121 -72.29 8.99 -6.88
C VAL A 121 -71.92 10.39 -7.35
N ALA A 122 -72.46 10.85 -8.48
CA ALA A 122 -72.42 12.26 -8.90
C ALA A 122 -73.85 12.84 -8.87
N PRO A 123 -74.03 14.09 -8.42
CA PRO A 123 -74.78 15.03 -9.28
C PRO A 123 -74.35 16.52 -9.20
N ALA A 124 -74.37 17.15 -10.39
CA ALA A 124 -74.78 18.52 -10.78
C ALA A 124 -74.36 19.81 -9.98
N PRO A 125 -74.13 20.96 -10.68
CA PRO A 125 -73.61 22.20 -10.08
C PRO A 125 -74.63 23.35 -9.94
N ALA A 126 -74.35 24.33 -9.06
CA ALA A 126 -74.87 25.71 -9.04
C ALA A 126 -74.27 26.53 -7.87
N PRO A 127 -74.30 27.89 -7.84
CA PRO A 127 -74.38 28.85 -8.94
C PRO A 127 -73.31 29.99 -8.85
N THR A 128 -73.16 30.77 -9.93
CA THR A 128 -72.44 32.05 -9.95
C THR A 128 -73.27 33.22 -9.40
N PRO A 129 -72.69 34.14 -8.62
CA PRO A 129 -73.28 35.47 -8.36
C PRO A 129 -72.82 36.52 -9.39
N ASN A 130 -73.76 37.38 -9.81
CA ASN A 130 -73.54 38.52 -10.73
C ASN A 130 -73.08 39.79 -9.97
N PRO A 131 -72.45 40.81 -10.59
CA PRO A 131 -71.74 41.87 -9.88
C PRO A 131 -72.54 43.19 -9.71
N GLY A 132 -72.06 44.04 -8.80
CA GLY A 132 -72.30 45.49 -8.80
C GLY A 132 -72.12 46.13 -7.41
N PRO A 133 -72.07 47.48 -7.30
CA PRO A 133 -71.75 48.49 -8.32
C PRO A 133 -70.47 49.30 -7.99
N SER A 134 -69.99 50.09 -8.95
CA SER A 134 -68.83 50.99 -8.78
C SER A 134 -69.19 52.28 -8.02
N PRO A 135 -68.41 52.74 -7.04
CA PRO A 135 -68.43 54.13 -6.58
C PRO A 135 -67.55 55.03 -7.46
N SER A 136 -67.90 56.31 -7.52
CA SER A 136 -67.22 57.36 -8.32
C SER A 136 -66.01 58.00 -7.59
N PRO A 137 -65.11 58.71 -8.29
CA PRO A 137 -63.86 59.20 -7.72
C PRO A 137 -63.99 60.54 -6.98
N SER A 138 -63.13 60.75 -5.98
CA SER A 138 -62.90 62.04 -5.30
C SER A 138 -61.60 61.98 -4.49
N PRO A 139 -60.92 63.10 -4.18
CA PRO A 139 -60.20 63.94 -5.13
C PRO A 139 -58.67 63.90 -4.88
N SER A 140 -57.89 64.50 -5.78
CA SER A 140 -56.42 64.53 -5.67
C SER A 140 -55.93 65.27 -4.40
N PRO A 141 -55.00 64.69 -3.61
CA PRO A 141 -54.29 65.43 -2.58
C PRO A 141 -53.26 66.42 -3.17
N SER A 142 -53.02 67.51 -2.43
CA SER A 142 -52.03 68.55 -2.75
C SER A 142 -50.58 68.04 -2.65
N PRO A 143 -49.60 68.68 -3.33
CA PRO A 143 -48.21 68.25 -3.29
C PRO A 143 -47.60 68.41 -1.89
N ALA A 144 -46.90 67.37 -1.43
CA ALA A 144 -46.08 67.40 -0.22
C ALA A 144 -44.80 68.23 -0.45
N PRO A 145 -44.23 68.86 0.60
CA PRO A 145 -43.06 69.72 0.47
C PRO A 145 -41.81 68.93 0.07
N THR A 146 -40.97 69.55 -0.75
CA THR A 146 -39.65 69.04 -1.16
C THR A 146 -38.78 68.74 0.06
N PRO A 147 -38.26 67.52 0.24
CA PRO A 147 -37.29 67.24 1.28
C PRO A 147 -35.98 68.01 0.99
N ALA A 148 -35.41 68.62 2.02
CA ALA A 148 -34.06 69.17 1.96
C ALA A 148 -33.06 68.06 1.58
N PRO A 149 -31.92 68.37 0.93
CA PRO A 149 -30.95 67.36 0.56
C PRO A 149 -30.46 66.62 1.80
N SER A 150 -30.85 65.35 1.91
CA SER A 150 -30.22 64.42 2.84
C SER A 150 -28.72 64.40 2.57
N GLN A 151 -27.92 64.31 3.63
CA GLN A 151 -26.52 63.89 3.48
C GLN A 151 -26.48 62.61 2.62
N PRO A 152 -25.43 62.40 1.80
CA PRO A 152 -25.24 61.11 1.16
C PRO A 152 -25.32 60.04 2.26
N ASP A 153 -26.11 58.99 2.02
CA ASP A 153 -26.18 57.85 2.93
C ASP A 153 -24.75 57.43 3.28
N PRO A 154 -24.40 57.21 4.55
CA PRO A 154 -23.07 56.78 4.91
C PRO A 154 -22.77 55.51 4.12
N VAL A 155 -21.74 55.57 3.27
CA VAL A 155 -21.25 54.42 2.50
C VAL A 155 -21.14 53.27 3.50
N PRO A 156 -21.81 52.13 3.28
CA PRO A 156 -21.90 51.09 4.29
C PRO A 156 -20.48 50.63 4.62
N THR A 157 -19.99 51.04 5.78
CA THR A 157 -18.64 50.74 6.22
C THR A 157 -18.56 49.23 6.37
N SER A 158 -17.72 48.61 5.52
CA SER A 158 -17.48 47.18 5.61
C SER A 158 -17.07 46.86 7.04
N PRO A 159 -17.72 45.90 7.74
CA PRO A 159 -17.26 45.47 9.06
C PRO A 159 -15.87 44.83 9.03
N PHE A 160 -15.32 44.63 7.83
CA PHE A 160 -13.99 44.14 7.56
C PHE A 160 -13.04 45.23 7.01
N GLY A 161 -13.42 46.52 7.01
CA GLY A 161 -12.64 47.59 6.35
C GLY A 161 -11.16 47.65 6.76
N SER A 162 -10.90 47.70 8.07
CA SER A 162 -9.53 47.67 8.65
C SER A 162 -8.77 46.38 8.30
N LEU A 163 -9.46 45.24 8.21
CA LEU A 163 -8.90 43.97 7.77
C LEU A 163 -8.44 44.04 6.30
N LEU A 164 -9.32 44.49 5.40
CA LEU A 164 -9.04 44.60 3.96
C LEU A 164 -7.87 45.56 3.69
N GLU A 165 -7.89 46.72 4.35
CA GLU A 165 -6.87 47.76 4.20
C GLU A 165 -5.47 47.23 4.62
N SER A 166 -5.40 46.47 5.73
CA SER A 166 -4.16 45.84 6.21
C SER A 166 -3.65 44.66 5.38
N MET A 167 -4.52 44.04 4.58
CA MET A 167 -4.22 42.90 3.71
C MET A 167 -3.70 43.36 2.33
N THR A 168 -4.45 44.23 1.66
CA THR A 168 -4.01 44.89 0.42
C THR A 168 -4.76 46.22 0.23
N PRO A 169 -4.07 47.36 0.07
CA PRO A 169 -4.69 48.68 -0.15
C PRO A 169 -5.58 48.78 -1.42
N ALA A 170 -5.49 47.80 -2.32
CA ALA A 170 -6.26 47.76 -3.57
C ALA A 170 -7.68 47.17 -3.45
N LEU A 171 -8.05 46.59 -2.30
CA LEU A 171 -9.41 46.04 -2.13
C LEU A 171 -10.43 47.10 -1.78
N ASP A 172 -10.12 47.95 -0.79
CA ASP A 172 -11.06 48.94 -0.25
C ASP A 172 -11.43 50.03 -1.28
N SER A 173 -10.46 50.46 -2.10
CA SER A 173 -10.65 51.45 -3.17
C SER A 173 -11.61 51.04 -4.30
N SER A 174 -12.05 49.77 -4.32
CA SER A 174 -12.95 49.22 -5.34
C SER A 174 -14.42 49.15 -4.93
N GLY A 175 -14.75 49.35 -3.64
CA GLY A 175 -16.11 49.21 -3.10
C GLY A 175 -16.67 47.77 -3.14
N LEU A 176 -15.85 46.77 -3.47
CA LEU A 176 -16.24 45.36 -3.52
C LEU A 176 -16.16 44.74 -2.12
N LEU A 177 -17.30 44.32 -1.58
CA LEU A 177 -17.35 43.51 -0.36
C LEU A 177 -16.92 42.06 -0.71
N PRO A 178 -15.75 41.56 -0.25
CA PRO A 178 -15.14 40.33 -0.77
C PRO A 178 -15.81 39.06 -0.24
N PHE A 179 -16.48 39.14 0.91
CA PHE A 179 -17.18 38.02 1.52
C PHE A 179 -18.66 38.09 1.20
N THR A 180 -19.14 37.10 0.44
CA THR A 180 -20.56 36.92 0.15
C THR A 180 -21.07 35.57 0.66
N GLN A 181 -22.39 35.49 0.85
CA GLN A 181 -23.12 34.33 1.36
C GLN A 181 -24.51 34.24 0.69
N HIS A 182 -25.18 33.10 0.81
CA HIS A 182 -26.50 32.84 0.22
C HIS A 182 -26.56 33.09 -1.31
N GLY A 183 -25.50 32.70 -2.02
CA GLY A 183 -25.44 32.71 -3.48
C GLY A 183 -26.54 31.88 -4.14
N GLY A 184 -26.96 32.31 -5.33
CA GLY A 184 -27.98 31.64 -6.13
C GLY A 184 -27.49 30.31 -6.75
N SER A 185 -28.37 29.66 -7.52
CA SER A 185 -28.02 28.45 -8.28
C SER A 185 -28.07 28.71 -9.79
N ILE A 186 -27.22 28.04 -10.54
CA ILE A 186 -27.20 28.04 -12.01
C ILE A 186 -27.59 26.65 -12.48
N ARG A 187 -28.63 26.54 -13.31
CA ARG A 187 -28.96 25.28 -14.02
C ARG A 187 -28.92 25.50 -15.52
N MET A 188 -28.25 24.60 -16.22
CA MET A 188 -28.15 24.54 -17.68
C MET A 188 -28.72 23.22 -18.15
N ASN A 189 -29.69 23.26 -19.07
CA ASN A 189 -30.29 22.07 -19.66
C ASN A 189 -30.33 22.21 -21.19
N ALA A 190 -29.57 21.38 -21.89
CA ALA A 190 -29.54 21.32 -23.34
C ALA A 190 -30.08 19.97 -23.82
N GLY A 191 -31.05 19.99 -24.74
CA GLY A 191 -31.58 18.77 -25.36
C GLY A 191 -30.55 17.96 -26.13
N ARG A 192 -29.42 18.58 -26.51
CA ARG A 192 -28.26 17.93 -27.13
C ARG A 192 -26.95 18.29 -26.40
N ASP A 193 -26.18 19.26 -26.87
CA ASP A 193 -24.82 19.50 -26.34
C ASP A 193 -24.70 20.78 -25.50
N ILE A 194 -23.79 20.76 -24.51
CA ILE A 194 -23.32 21.98 -23.83
C ILE A 194 -21.84 22.15 -24.21
N VAL A 195 -21.51 23.25 -24.89
CA VAL A 195 -20.18 23.50 -25.48
C VAL A 195 -19.61 24.81 -24.94
N GLY A 196 -18.61 24.70 -24.07
CA GLY A 196 -17.83 25.84 -23.61
C GLY A 196 -16.73 26.24 -24.60
N GLN A 197 -15.76 26.99 -24.08
CA GLN A 197 -14.55 27.45 -24.76
C GLN A 197 -13.36 27.09 -23.87
N ALA A 198 -12.18 26.83 -24.46
CA ALA A 198 -10.97 26.63 -23.66
C ALA A 198 -10.70 27.81 -22.72
N ALA A 199 -10.14 27.50 -21.56
CA ALA A 199 -9.63 28.53 -20.64
C ALA A 199 -8.55 29.37 -21.35
N SER A 200 -8.72 30.70 -21.34
CA SER A 200 -7.67 31.61 -21.75
C SER A 200 -6.47 31.50 -20.79
N LYS A 201 -5.28 31.93 -21.24
CA LYS A 201 -4.05 31.85 -20.42
C LYS A 201 -4.23 32.43 -19.01
N ASP A 202 -4.91 33.58 -18.93
CA ASP A 202 -5.19 34.31 -17.68
C ASP A 202 -6.31 33.67 -16.82
N GLN A 203 -6.87 32.53 -17.23
CA GLN A 203 -7.93 31.77 -16.54
C GLN A 203 -7.61 30.28 -16.37
N LEU A 204 -6.46 29.79 -16.86
CA LEU A 204 -6.00 28.40 -16.66
C LEU A 204 -5.99 27.98 -15.19
N TYR A 205 -5.85 28.95 -14.28
CA TYR A 205 -5.78 28.74 -12.84
C TYR A 205 -6.96 29.40 -12.14
N ALA A 206 -7.67 28.63 -11.30
CA ALA A 206 -8.66 29.18 -10.39
C ALA A 206 -8.08 30.30 -9.50
N THR A 207 -6.80 30.18 -9.13
CA THR A 207 -6.06 31.19 -8.36
C THR A 207 -5.76 32.49 -9.11
N ALA A 208 -6.23 32.68 -10.35
CA ALA A 208 -6.24 33.96 -11.05
C ALA A 208 -7.40 34.88 -10.61
N TRP A 209 -8.57 34.31 -10.35
CA TRP A 209 -9.77 35.04 -9.88
C TRP A 209 -10.17 34.70 -8.44
N LEU A 210 -9.72 33.57 -7.88
CA LEU A 210 -9.88 33.23 -6.46
C LEU A 210 -8.64 33.68 -5.68
N TRP A 211 -8.73 34.88 -5.10
CA TRP A 211 -7.63 35.57 -4.45
C TRP A 211 -7.40 35.07 -3.02
N ARG A 212 -6.17 35.25 -2.54
CA ARG A 212 -5.75 35.07 -1.15
C ARG A 212 -4.95 36.27 -0.72
N ALA A 213 -5.12 36.69 0.53
CA ALA A 213 -4.34 37.76 1.13
C ALA A 213 -4.05 37.46 2.60
N ARG A 214 -2.95 38.03 3.11
CA ARG A 214 -2.53 37.97 4.51
C ARG A 214 -2.31 39.40 4.99
N ALA A 215 -2.67 39.69 6.24
CA ALA A 215 -2.39 40.98 6.86
C ALA A 215 -0.88 41.14 7.08
N THR A 216 -0.36 42.34 6.82
CA THR A 216 1.10 42.60 6.77
C THR A 216 1.85 42.40 8.10
N THR A 217 1.14 42.36 9.24
CA THR A 217 1.72 42.40 10.60
C THR A 217 1.36 41.21 11.51
N ASP A 218 0.53 40.26 11.07
CA ASP A 218 0.08 39.11 11.90
C ASP A 218 -0.26 37.86 11.05
N ASN A 219 -0.91 36.84 11.61
CA ASN A 219 -1.31 35.60 10.88
C ASN A 219 -2.72 35.63 10.31
N THR A 220 -3.41 36.76 10.36
CA THR A 220 -4.77 36.94 9.83
C THR A 220 -4.72 36.89 8.32
N ALA A 221 -5.59 36.09 7.71
CA ALA A 221 -5.59 35.89 6.27
C ALA A 221 -6.98 35.55 5.74
N ALA A 222 -7.20 35.81 4.46
CA ALA A 222 -8.49 35.70 3.80
C ALA A 222 -8.37 35.08 2.40
N TRP A 223 -9.48 34.52 1.93
CA TRP A 223 -9.68 34.11 0.54
C TRP A 223 -11.05 34.56 0.04
N PHE A 224 -11.12 34.98 -1.21
CA PHE A 224 -12.35 35.53 -1.79
C PHE A 224 -12.30 35.54 -3.32
N ALA A 225 -13.46 35.51 -3.96
CA ALA A 225 -13.56 35.52 -5.41
C ALA A 225 -13.68 36.93 -5.97
N ARG A 226 -12.76 37.29 -6.87
CA ARG A 226 -12.82 38.50 -7.71
C ARG A 226 -13.70 38.22 -8.93
N SER A 227 -15.02 38.37 -8.77
CA SER A 227 -16.00 38.15 -9.84
C SER A 227 -15.78 39.07 -11.05
N ASP A 228 -15.11 40.21 -10.85
CA ASP A 228 -14.66 41.14 -11.88
C ASP A 228 -13.48 40.62 -12.73
N LEU A 229 -12.72 39.64 -12.23
CA LEU A 229 -11.62 38.96 -12.92
C LEU A 229 -12.00 37.57 -13.48
N PHE A 230 -13.16 37.06 -13.10
CA PHE A 230 -13.72 35.83 -13.67
C PHE A 230 -14.13 36.05 -15.14
N ARG A 231 -13.70 35.17 -16.05
CA ARG A 231 -13.96 35.26 -17.49
C ARG A 231 -14.43 33.95 -18.14
N GLN A 232 -14.34 32.81 -17.46
CA GLN A 232 -14.61 31.49 -18.05
C GLN A 232 -15.95 30.86 -17.61
N GLY A 233 -16.87 30.58 -18.54
CA GLY A 233 -18.01 29.70 -18.27
C GLY A 233 -18.99 30.22 -17.21
N ALA A 234 -19.20 29.46 -16.12
CA ALA A 234 -20.17 29.80 -15.08
C ALA A 234 -19.66 29.64 -13.64
N ALA A 235 -20.11 30.50 -12.73
CA ALA A 235 -19.76 30.40 -11.32
C ALA A 235 -20.84 30.83 -10.32
N THR A 236 -20.90 30.15 -9.18
CA THR A 236 -21.66 30.61 -8.00
C THR A 236 -20.69 31.07 -6.91
N PHE A 237 -20.69 32.38 -6.63
CA PHE A 237 -20.00 33.00 -5.49
C PHE A 237 -21.00 33.24 -4.36
N GLY A 238 -20.52 33.20 -3.11
CA GLY A 238 -21.36 33.25 -1.93
C GLY A 238 -22.18 31.97 -1.67
N GLY A 239 -21.89 30.90 -2.41
CA GLY A 239 -22.53 29.59 -2.29
C GLY A 239 -23.56 29.30 -3.37
N GLY A 240 -24.20 28.12 -3.28
CA GLY A 240 -25.16 27.64 -4.27
C GLY A 240 -24.69 26.37 -4.99
N SER A 241 -25.15 26.16 -6.22
CA SER A 241 -24.65 25.07 -7.08
C SER A 241 -24.74 25.41 -8.56
N VAL A 242 -23.82 24.84 -9.34
CA VAL A 242 -23.87 24.83 -10.82
C VAL A 242 -24.26 23.43 -11.27
N GLN A 243 -25.37 23.32 -12.00
CA GLN A 243 -25.88 22.07 -12.54
C GLN A 243 -25.90 22.14 -14.07
N VAL A 244 -25.20 21.22 -14.72
CA VAL A 244 -25.03 21.16 -16.17
C VAL A 244 -25.57 19.81 -16.65
N GLU A 245 -26.63 19.83 -17.44
CA GLU A 245 -27.30 18.64 -17.97
C GLU A 245 -27.35 18.73 -19.51
N ALA A 246 -26.56 17.90 -20.18
CA ALA A 246 -26.54 17.77 -21.64
C ALA A 246 -27.19 16.44 -22.06
N GLY A 247 -28.19 16.50 -22.95
CA GLY A 247 -28.85 15.32 -23.51
C GLY A 247 -27.93 14.41 -24.32
N ARG A 248 -26.79 14.94 -24.79
CA ARG A 248 -25.71 14.21 -25.45
C ARG A 248 -24.35 14.55 -24.82
N ASP A 249 -23.60 15.53 -25.31
CA ASP A 249 -22.22 15.78 -24.85
C ASP A 249 -22.06 17.06 -24.02
N ALA A 250 -21.21 17.01 -22.99
CA ALA A 250 -20.75 18.17 -22.24
C ALA A 250 -19.27 18.43 -22.57
N VAL A 251 -18.98 19.45 -23.39
CA VAL A 251 -17.66 19.72 -23.98
C VAL A 251 -17.08 21.01 -23.42
N GLN A 252 -15.89 20.92 -22.84
CA GLN A 252 -15.14 22.02 -22.22
C GLN A 252 -16.00 22.85 -21.25
N VAL A 253 -16.62 22.17 -20.30
CA VAL A 253 -17.43 22.83 -19.27
C VAL A 253 -16.51 23.43 -18.21
N HIS A 254 -16.45 24.76 -18.15
CA HIS A 254 -15.80 25.52 -17.10
C HIS A 254 -16.84 25.96 -16.08
N ALA A 255 -16.79 25.41 -14.86
CA ALA A 255 -17.80 25.65 -13.82
C ALA A 255 -17.15 25.76 -12.43
N ALA A 256 -17.53 26.77 -11.65
CA ALA A 256 -16.97 27.02 -10.32
C ALA A 256 -18.03 27.27 -9.24
N ALA A 257 -17.87 26.66 -8.06
CA ALA A 257 -18.69 26.91 -6.88
C ALA A 257 -17.80 27.20 -5.66
N ALA A 258 -17.22 28.40 -5.66
CA ALA A 258 -16.19 28.81 -4.71
C ALA A 258 -16.75 29.32 -3.37
N SER A 259 -16.02 29.04 -2.30
CA SER A 259 -16.18 29.68 -0.99
C SER A 259 -15.31 30.93 -0.88
N ALA A 260 -15.67 31.77 0.09
CA ALA A 260 -14.83 32.85 0.59
C ALA A 260 -14.69 32.69 2.12
N GLY A 261 -13.77 33.40 2.75
CA GLY A 261 -13.59 33.32 4.19
C GLY A 261 -12.33 33.97 4.71
N PHE A 262 -12.13 33.87 6.02
CA PHE A 262 -10.92 34.33 6.70
C PHE A 262 -10.58 33.50 7.92
N LEU A 263 -9.33 33.58 8.34
CA LEU A 263 -8.83 33.15 9.64
C LEU A 263 -8.49 34.40 10.45
N ALA A 264 -9.12 34.59 11.61
CA ALA A 264 -8.76 35.63 12.56
C ALA A 264 -7.61 35.18 13.48
N ASP A 265 -6.51 35.94 13.55
CA ASP A 265 -5.47 35.71 14.57
C ASP A 265 -6.03 36.13 15.94
N PRO A 266 -6.14 35.21 16.93
CA PRO A 266 -6.74 35.51 18.22
C PRO A 266 -5.92 36.49 19.08
N ASN A 267 -4.66 36.76 18.70
CA ASN A 267 -3.75 37.68 19.40
C ASN A 267 -3.61 39.02 18.68
N SER A 268 -4.19 39.19 17.49
CA SER A 268 -4.08 40.43 16.72
C SER A 268 -5.08 41.50 17.16
N MET A 269 -4.60 42.75 17.18
CA MET A 269 -5.43 43.94 17.36
C MET A 269 -6.22 44.31 16.09
N LEU A 270 -5.84 43.81 14.91
CA LEU A 270 -6.55 44.04 13.63
C LEU A 270 -7.79 43.14 13.49
N SER A 271 -7.71 41.89 13.98
CA SER A 271 -8.81 40.92 13.94
C SER A 271 -9.54 40.72 15.28
N ARG A 272 -9.24 41.52 16.31
CA ARG A 272 -9.84 41.44 17.65
C ARG A 272 -11.38 41.46 17.63
N ASP A 273 -11.94 42.25 16.73
CA ASP A 273 -13.37 42.51 16.63
C ASP A 273 -14.07 41.55 15.63
N LEU A 274 -13.33 40.58 15.07
CA LEU A 274 -13.84 39.51 14.21
C LEU A 274 -14.17 38.24 15.00
N PRO A 275 -15.09 37.38 14.51
CA PRO A 275 -15.27 36.04 15.06
C PRO A 275 -13.96 35.23 15.02
N ARG A 276 -13.57 34.67 16.17
CA ARG A 276 -12.32 33.91 16.31
C ARG A 276 -12.34 32.62 15.48
N GLY A 277 -11.16 32.19 15.03
CA GLY A 277 -10.97 30.95 14.29
C GLY A 277 -11.25 31.09 12.78
N LEU A 278 -11.45 29.94 12.13
CA LEU A 278 -11.74 29.86 10.70
C LEU A 278 -13.22 30.20 10.44
N GLN A 279 -13.45 31.23 9.63
CA GLN A 279 -14.78 31.63 9.15
C GLN A 279 -14.86 31.35 7.65
N GLN A 280 -15.77 30.47 7.24
CA GLN A 280 -16.00 30.12 5.84
C GLN A 280 -17.44 30.47 5.45
N PHE A 281 -17.58 31.15 4.31
CA PHE A 281 -18.85 31.63 3.75
C PHE A 281 -19.08 31.07 2.36
N GLY A 282 -20.35 30.81 2.03
CA GLY A 282 -20.73 30.26 0.74
C GLY A 282 -20.13 28.88 0.48
N GLY A 283 -19.52 28.70 -0.69
CA GLY A 283 -19.12 27.38 -1.19
C GLY A 283 -20.32 26.58 -1.69
N GLY A 284 -20.06 25.69 -2.64
CA GLY A 284 -21.13 24.97 -3.31
C GLY A 284 -20.66 23.71 -4.00
N SER A 285 -21.56 23.14 -4.81
CA SER A 285 -21.28 21.95 -5.61
C SER A 285 -21.40 22.23 -7.11
N VAL A 286 -20.62 21.49 -7.89
CA VAL A 286 -20.69 21.47 -9.36
C VAL A 286 -21.11 20.09 -9.81
N MET A 287 -22.17 20.01 -10.61
CA MET A 287 -22.67 18.76 -11.19
C MET A 287 -22.67 18.87 -12.72
N VAL A 288 -22.08 17.88 -13.39
CA VAL A 288 -22.06 17.76 -14.85
C VAL A 288 -22.59 16.37 -15.24
N ARG A 289 -23.66 16.34 -16.04
CA ARG A 289 -24.27 15.12 -16.56
C ARG A 289 -24.36 15.18 -18.07
N ALA A 290 -23.91 14.11 -18.73
CA ALA A 290 -23.97 13.95 -20.18
C ALA A 290 -24.66 12.63 -20.55
N GLY A 291 -25.65 12.69 -21.44
CA GLY A 291 -26.32 11.51 -22.02
C GLY A 291 -25.41 10.66 -22.91
N ARG A 292 -24.23 11.18 -23.26
CA ARG A 292 -23.11 10.47 -23.87
C ARG A 292 -21.80 10.86 -23.18
N ASP A 293 -21.02 11.82 -23.69
CA ASP A 293 -19.66 12.06 -23.20
C ASP A 293 -19.47 13.36 -22.40
N VAL A 294 -18.55 13.35 -21.44
CA VAL A 294 -17.96 14.57 -20.85
C VAL A 294 -16.54 14.72 -21.41
N VAL A 295 -16.22 15.90 -21.94
CA VAL A 295 -15.04 16.11 -22.79
C VAL A 295 -14.27 17.34 -22.35
N SER A 296 -13.22 17.13 -21.54
CA SER A 296 -12.37 18.20 -20.99
C SER A 296 -13.11 19.31 -20.22
N GLY A 297 -12.36 20.32 -19.76
CA GLY A 297 -12.84 21.45 -18.99
C GLY A 297 -12.40 21.42 -17.52
N GLN A 298 -12.64 22.53 -16.82
CA GLN A 298 -12.20 22.75 -15.45
C GLN A 298 -13.38 22.92 -14.50
N LEU A 299 -13.49 22.04 -13.51
CA LEU A 299 -14.53 22.08 -12.48
C LEU A 299 -13.92 22.43 -11.12
N LEU A 300 -14.41 23.49 -10.48
CA LEU A 300 -14.03 23.88 -9.13
C LEU A 300 -15.23 23.81 -8.19
N ALA A 301 -15.09 23.19 -7.02
CA ALA A 301 -16.13 23.27 -6.00
C ALA A 301 -15.58 23.21 -4.58
N SER A 302 -16.26 23.92 -3.67
CA SER A 302 -15.88 23.92 -2.26
C SER A 302 -16.48 22.80 -1.42
N ASN A 303 -17.62 22.22 -1.84
CA ASN A 303 -18.35 21.19 -1.09
C ASN A 303 -18.48 19.85 -1.84
N GLY A 304 -18.24 19.81 -3.15
CA GLY A 304 -18.22 18.56 -3.92
C GLY A 304 -18.40 18.74 -5.43
N ILE A 305 -17.87 17.79 -6.20
CA ILE A 305 -17.97 17.75 -7.67
C ILE A 305 -18.57 16.41 -8.08
N ASP A 306 -19.59 16.41 -8.94
CA ASP A 306 -20.25 15.19 -9.42
C ASP A 306 -20.31 15.17 -10.96
N VAL A 307 -19.52 14.32 -11.59
CA VAL A 307 -19.45 14.14 -13.04
C VAL A 307 -19.98 12.76 -13.41
N ALA A 308 -20.99 12.71 -14.27
CA ALA A 308 -21.55 11.46 -14.80
C ALA A 308 -21.70 11.51 -16.32
N ALA A 309 -21.02 10.60 -17.01
CA ALA A 309 -21.17 10.34 -18.45
C ALA A 309 -21.82 8.97 -18.64
N ALA A 310 -22.90 8.88 -19.44
CA ALA A 310 -23.47 7.57 -19.80
C ALA A 310 -22.57 6.82 -20.81
N GLY A 311 -21.83 7.57 -21.63
CA GLY A 311 -20.66 7.12 -22.41
C GLY A 311 -19.37 7.33 -21.61
N SER A 312 -18.40 8.04 -22.18
CA SER A 312 -17.05 8.17 -21.63
C SER A 312 -16.75 9.57 -21.07
N VAL A 313 -15.81 9.65 -20.14
CA VAL A 313 -15.11 10.91 -19.79
C VAL A 313 -13.78 10.90 -20.55
N ARG A 314 -13.57 11.87 -21.45
CA ARG A 314 -12.43 11.89 -22.39
C ARG A 314 -11.69 13.22 -22.41
N SER A 315 -10.43 13.19 -22.86
CA SER A 315 -9.55 14.35 -22.93
C SER A 315 -9.53 15.09 -24.28
N GLN A 316 -10.16 14.52 -25.31
CA GLN A 316 -10.27 15.17 -26.62
C GLN A 316 -11.56 14.74 -27.32
N LEU A 317 -12.10 15.63 -28.16
CA LEU A 317 -13.16 15.26 -29.10
C LEU A 317 -12.57 14.59 -30.35
N ASP A 318 -13.41 13.84 -31.08
CA ASP A 318 -13.16 13.58 -32.49
C ASP A 318 -13.06 14.91 -33.25
N ALA A 319 -12.28 14.96 -34.33
CA ALA A 319 -11.84 16.19 -35.02
C ALA A 319 -12.94 17.06 -35.67
N SER A 320 -14.22 16.84 -35.36
CA SER A 320 -15.39 17.51 -35.93
C SER A 320 -15.83 18.80 -35.21
N VAL A 321 -15.20 19.18 -34.09
CA VAL A 321 -15.50 20.43 -33.37
C VAL A 321 -14.22 21.28 -33.22
N PRO A 322 -14.13 22.43 -33.91
CA PRO A 322 -12.98 23.32 -33.81
C PRO A 322 -13.08 24.23 -32.58
N VAL A 323 -12.40 23.82 -31.51
CA VAL A 323 -12.05 24.64 -30.34
C VAL A 323 -10.67 24.17 -29.90
N ASP A 324 -9.78 25.05 -29.43
CA ASP A 324 -8.58 24.61 -28.70
C ASP A 324 -9.04 23.79 -27.49
N ILE A 325 -8.39 22.66 -27.15
CA ILE A 325 -8.91 21.71 -26.14
C ILE A 325 -7.99 21.66 -24.92
N ASP A 326 -8.57 21.87 -23.74
CA ASP A 326 -7.93 21.63 -22.44
C ASP A 326 -7.40 20.18 -22.32
N PRO A 327 -6.30 19.90 -21.59
CA PRO A 327 -5.60 18.59 -21.55
C PRO A 327 -6.41 17.43 -20.92
N GLY A 328 -7.69 17.63 -20.67
CA GLY A 328 -8.65 16.68 -20.13
C GLY A 328 -9.50 17.31 -19.04
N LEU A 329 -10.34 16.49 -18.39
CA LEU A 329 -11.11 16.94 -17.24
C LEU A 329 -10.17 17.28 -16.10
N GLN A 330 -10.27 18.50 -15.57
CA GLN A 330 -9.48 18.99 -14.43
C GLN A 330 -10.42 19.29 -13.26
N LEU A 331 -10.12 18.73 -12.09
CA LEU A 331 -10.86 19.00 -10.85
C LEU A 331 -10.02 19.88 -9.93
N VAL A 332 -10.60 20.95 -9.39
CA VAL A 332 -10.00 21.77 -8.34
C VAL A 332 -10.92 21.72 -7.12
N TYR A 333 -10.50 20.99 -6.09
CA TYR A 333 -11.35 20.72 -4.93
C TYR A 333 -10.87 21.50 -3.69
N GLN A 334 -11.81 21.87 -2.83
CA GLN A 334 -11.51 22.36 -1.50
C GLN A 334 -11.89 21.27 -0.49
N ASN A 335 -13.17 21.18 -0.10
CA ASN A 335 -13.69 20.14 0.77
C ASN A 335 -14.69 19.22 0.04
N GLY A 336 -14.99 18.09 0.67
CA GLY A 336 -16.08 17.21 0.30
C GLY A 336 -15.78 16.24 -0.84
N ARG A 337 -16.83 15.71 -1.46
CA ARG A 337 -16.74 14.53 -2.33
C ARG A 337 -16.62 14.89 -3.80
N MET A 338 -15.58 14.40 -4.44
CA MET A 338 -15.44 14.37 -5.89
C MET A 338 -15.78 12.98 -6.41
N ARG A 339 -16.70 12.92 -7.38
CA ARG A 339 -17.08 11.70 -8.09
C ARG A 339 -17.00 11.93 -9.59
N VAL A 340 -16.31 11.04 -10.28
CA VAL A 340 -16.30 10.93 -11.75
C VAL A 340 -16.75 9.52 -12.10
N GLN A 341 -17.87 9.42 -12.82
CA GLN A 341 -18.43 8.15 -13.26
C GLN A 341 -18.65 8.15 -14.78
N ALA A 342 -18.18 7.09 -15.44
CA ALA A 342 -18.38 6.86 -16.86
C ALA A 342 -19.01 5.47 -17.08
N GLY A 343 -19.90 5.36 -18.08
CA GLY A 343 -20.33 4.06 -18.59
C GLY A 343 -19.19 3.35 -19.33
N GLY A 344 -18.54 4.08 -20.24
CA GLY A 344 -17.29 3.72 -20.90
C GLY A 344 -16.05 4.18 -20.12
N ASP A 345 -14.98 4.53 -20.82
CA ASP A 345 -13.70 4.92 -20.20
C ASP A 345 -13.81 6.23 -19.39
N ALA A 346 -13.01 6.34 -18.33
CA ALA A 346 -12.91 7.52 -17.48
C ALA A 346 -11.47 8.09 -17.46
N VAL A 347 -11.22 9.09 -18.29
CA VAL A 347 -9.94 9.82 -18.35
C VAL A 347 -10.01 11.10 -17.51
N LEU A 348 -9.19 11.18 -16.46
CA LEU A 348 -9.06 12.36 -15.59
C LEU A 348 -7.64 12.93 -15.72
N ALA A 349 -7.51 14.21 -16.09
CA ALA A 349 -6.20 14.83 -16.32
C ALA A 349 -5.49 15.17 -15.00
N SER A 350 -6.20 15.81 -14.07
CA SER A 350 -5.70 16.09 -12.72
C SER A 350 -6.85 16.29 -11.72
N ALA A 351 -6.56 16.01 -10.45
CA ALA A 351 -7.34 16.51 -9.32
C ALA A 351 -6.39 17.32 -8.43
N ARG A 352 -6.70 18.58 -8.19
CA ARG A 352 -5.85 19.51 -7.44
C ARG A 352 -6.49 19.98 -6.15
N ASN A 353 -5.71 19.94 -5.07
CA ASN A 353 -6.08 20.53 -3.80
C ASN A 353 -5.97 22.06 -3.88
N LEU A 354 -7.10 22.76 -3.81
CA LEU A 354 -7.14 24.22 -3.82
C LEU A 354 -6.30 24.78 -2.68
N ALA A 355 -6.37 24.20 -1.48
CA ALA A 355 -5.63 24.66 -0.30
C ALA A 355 -4.10 24.68 -0.48
N LEU A 356 -3.58 23.89 -1.42
CA LEU A 356 -2.16 23.72 -1.70
C LEU A 356 -1.74 24.27 -3.08
N THR A 357 -2.70 24.77 -3.88
CA THR A 357 -2.41 25.38 -5.18
C THR A 357 -1.78 26.76 -4.99
N LEU A 358 -0.69 27.05 -5.72
CA LEU A 358 0.01 28.34 -5.66
C LEU A 358 -0.82 29.50 -6.27
N PRO A 359 -0.68 30.74 -5.76
CA PRO A 359 -1.25 31.92 -6.42
C PRO A 359 -0.50 32.23 -7.73
N VAL A 360 -1.22 32.80 -8.71
CA VAL A 360 -0.60 33.38 -9.91
C VAL A 360 0.18 34.64 -9.52
N LEU A 361 1.25 34.97 -10.23
CA LEU A 361 2.09 36.17 -10.03
C LEU A 361 1.30 37.46 -9.78
N ALA A 362 0.23 37.70 -10.55
CA ALA A 362 -0.62 38.89 -10.42
C ALA A 362 -1.38 38.99 -9.07
N ASN A 363 -1.46 37.87 -8.34
CA ASN A 363 -2.16 37.73 -7.06
C ASN A 363 -1.18 37.45 -5.91
N ALA A 364 0.14 37.55 -6.14
CA ALA A 364 1.11 37.60 -5.06
C ALA A 364 0.94 38.91 -4.30
N THR A 365 0.77 38.84 -2.98
CA THR A 365 0.77 40.03 -2.11
C THR A 365 2.15 40.70 -2.13
N ALA A 366 2.27 41.93 -1.63
CA ALA A 366 3.53 42.68 -1.61
C ALA A 366 4.69 41.99 -0.84
N GLN A 367 4.41 40.92 -0.08
CA GLN A 367 5.39 40.09 0.62
C GLN A 367 5.88 38.87 -0.21
N GLY A 368 5.24 38.54 -1.33
CA GLY A 368 5.61 37.40 -2.17
C GLY A 368 5.20 36.03 -1.61
N ASP A 369 4.26 36.00 -0.67
CA ASP A 369 3.92 34.79 0.11
C ASP A 369 3.15 33.74 -0.70
N ASN A 370 3.71 32.54 -0.77
CA ASN A 370 3.08 31.35 -1.35
C ASN A 370 2.05 30.74 -0.38
N LEU A 371 0.93 31.43 -0.13
CA LEU A 371 -0.03 31.11 0.94
C LEU A 371 -0.74 29.75 0.77
N ALA A 372 -0.39 28.79 1.65
CA ALA A 372 -1.17 27.57 1.90
C ALA A 372 -2.42 27.85 2.74
N MET A 373 -3.44 26.98 2.64
CA MET A 373 -4.69 27.10 3.40
C MET A 373 -5.14 25.77 4.03
N PRO A 374 -4.36 25.17 4.95
CA PRO A 374 -4.75 23.95 5.65
C PRO A 374 -6.10 24.13 6.40
N LEU A 375 -6.81 23.01 6.59
CA LEU A 375 -8.17 22.84 7.17
C LEU A 375 -9.33 22.96 6.19
N LEU A 376 -9.08 23.39 4.96
CA LEU A 376 -10.13 23.53 3.95
C LEU A 376 -10.49 22.21 3.22
N ASP A 377 -9.75 21.13 3.44
CA ASP A 377 -9.85 19.83 2.76
C ASP A 377 -10.10 18.65 3.72
N THR A 378 -10.56 18.95 4.93
CA THR A 378 -10.71 18.01 6.07
C THR A 378 -11.49 16.72 5.77
N GLN A 379 -12.42 16.75 4.82
CA GLN A 379 -13.28 15.62 4.41
C GLN A 379 -13.23 15.39 2.88
N ALA A 380 -12.15 15.82 2.23
CA ALA A 380 -11.97 15.63 0.79
C ALA A 380 -11.84 14.14 0.42
N SER A 381 -12.55 13.71 -0.63
CA SER A 381 -12.49 12.33 -1.15
C SER A 381 -12.64 12.28 -2.67
N LEU A 382 -11.88 11.42 -3.35
CA LEU A 382 -11.93 11.26 -4.81
C LEU A 382 -12.31 9.83 -5.20
N LEU A 383 -13.42 9.68 -5.91
CA LEU A 383 -13.82 8.45 -6.60
C LEU A 383 -13.82 8.68 -8.12
N VAL A 384 -12.97 7.96 -8.84
CA VAL A 384 -13.05 7.83 -10.31
C VAL A 384 -13.43 6.39 -10.63
N GLN A 385 -14.49 6.20 -11.40
CA GLN A 385 -15.02 4.87 -11.70
C GLN A 385 -15.50 4.77 -13.15
N SER A 386 -15.10 3.69 -13.82
CA SER A 386 -15.72 3.23 -15.07
C SER A 386 -16.65 2.04 -14.80
N ALA A 387 -17.78 1.95 -15.49
CA ALA A 387 -18.70 0.82 -15.36
C ALA A 387 -18.31 -0.38 -16.24
N ALA A 388 -17.93 -0.12 -17.50
CA ALA A 388 -17.62 -1.14 -18.50
C ALA A 388 -16.27 -0.97 -19.21
N GLY A 389 -15.55 0.13 -18.97
CA GLY A 389 -14.24 0.45 -19.56
C GLY A 389 -13.14 0.58 -18.52
N SER A 390 -12.12 1.38 -18.85
CA SER A 390 -10.92 1.60 -18.04
C SER A 390 -10.91 2.98 -17.36
N VAL A 391 -10.11 3.12 -16.30
CA VAL A 391 -9.81 4.41 -15.66
C VAL A 391 -8.39 4.83 -16.04
N ASN A 392 -8.20 6.08 -16.46
CA ASN A 392 -6.89 6.66 -16.73
C ASN A 392 -6.72 7.99 -16.00
N TYR A 393 -5.88 8.03 -14.97
CA TYR A 393 -5.47 9.25 -14.29
C TYR A 393 -4.11 9.70 -14.83
N LEU A 394 -4.06 10.85 -15.51
CA LEU A 394 -2.85 11.29 -16.19
C LEU A 394 -1.81 11.90 -15.23
N GLY A 395 -2.25 12.58 -14.17
CA GLY A 395 -1.38 13.34 -13.26
C GLY A 395 -0.73 14.57 -13.92
N SER A 396 -1.29 15.04 -15.03
CA SER A 396 -0.75 16.11 -15.88
C SER A 396 -1.79 17.23 -16.05
N GLY A 397 -1.90 18.12 -15.06
CA GLY A 397 -2.64 19.37 -15.21
C GLY A 397 -1.83 20.44 -15.95
N GLN A 398 -2.50 21.52 -16.38
CA GLN A 398 -1.85 22.72 -16.94
C GLN A 398 -0.66 23.19 -16.07
N PRO A 399 0.55 23.38 -16.63
CA PRO A 399 1.77 23.71 -15.88
C PRO A 399 1.80 25.18 -15.47
N LEU A 400 1.94 25.46 -14.17
CA LEU A 400 1.90 26.82 -13.61
C LEU A 400 2.89 27.79 -14.27
N GLU A 401 2.42 29.01 -14.58
CA GLU A 401 3.29 30.18 -14.74
C GLU A 401 3.66 30.75 -13.36
N SER A 402 4.43 29.98 -12.58
CA SER A 402 5.13 30.53 -11.43
C SER A 402 6.31 31.38 -11.91
N GLY A 403 6.49 32.59 -11.36
CA GLY A 403 7.61 33.48 -11.73
C GLY A 403 9.01 32.93 -11.41
N THR A 404 9.09 31.77 -10.75
CA THR A 404 10.32 31.00 -10.55
C THR A 404 10.38 29.86 -11.57
N PRO A 405 11.32 29.88 -12.53
CA PRO A 405 11.50 28.77 -13.47
C PRO A 405 11.77 27.46 -12.71
N GLY A 406 10.94 26.45 -12.95
CA GLY A 406 11.10 25.10 -12.38
C GLY A 406 10.43 24.84 -11.03
N ALA A 407 9.63 25.76 -10.48
CA ALA A 407 8.80 25.44 -9.33
C ALA A 407 7.74 24.38 -9.70
N ARG A 408 7.57 23.36 -8.85
CA ARG A 408 6.53 22.33 -9.01
C ARG A 408 5.26 22.79 -8.31
N ASP A 409 4.09 22.52 -8.89
CA ASP A 409 2.79 22.78 -8.26
C ASP A 409 2.52 21.77 -7.13
N PRO A 410 2.54 22.17 -5.84
CA PRO A 410 2.14 21.28 -4.75
C PRO A 410 0.63 21.05 -4.70
N GLY A 411 -0.15 21.81 -5.47
CA GLY A 411 -1.57 21.61 -5.71
C GLY A 411 -1.89 20.30 -6.45
N GLN A 412 -0.93 19.63 -7.09
CA GLN A 412 -1.10 18.29 -7.71
C GLN A 412 -1.17 17.15 -6.66
N THR A 413 -1.86 17.42 -5.56
CA THR A 413 -2.12 16.51 -4.46
C THR A 413 -3.56 15.99 -4.54
N VAL A 414 -3.72 14.68 -4.35
CA VAL A 414 -5.02 14.00 -4.30
C VAL A 414 -5.46 13.74 -2.86
N PRO A 415 -6.77 13.61 -2.58
CA PRO A 415 -7.27 13.47 -1.22
C PRO A 415 -6.81 12.19 -0.53
N VAL A 416 -6.84 12.22 0.81
CA VAL A 416 -6.45 11.06 1.63
C VAL A 416 -7.42 9.88 1.54
N ASP A 417 -8.65 10.06 1.03
CA ASP A 417 -9.49 8.97 0.51
C ASP A 417 -9.50 9.02 -1.04
N LEU A 418 -8.79 8.08 -1.66
CA LEU A 418 -8.63 7.94 -3.11
C LEU A 418 -9.10 6.57 -3.58
N ARG A 419 -9.97 6.55 -4.59
CA ARG A 419 -10.50 5.33 -5.21
C ARG A 419 -10.52 5.45 -6.73
N LEU A 420 -9.73 4.63 -7.41
CA LEU A 420 -9.68 4.53 -8.87
C LEU A 420 -10.11 3.10 -9.27
N LEU A 421 -11.33 2.96 -9.82
CA LEU A 421 -12.00 1.66 -9.95
C LEU A 421 -12.49 1.36 -11.37
N ALA A 422 -12.00 0.26 -11.95
CA ALA A 422 -12.42 -0.26 -13.26
C ALA A 422 -12.81 -1.76 -13.15
N PRO A 423 -13.95 -2.11 -12.53
CA PRO A 423 -14.37 -3.50 -12.29
C PRO A 423 -14.57 -4.36 -13.55
N GLN A 424 -14.53 -3.79 -14.76
CA GLN A 424 -14.59 -4.51 -16.03
C GLN A 424 -13.43 -4.19 -16.99
N GLY A 425 -12.46 -3.36 -16.59
CA GLY A 425 -11.34 -2.93 -17.44
C GLY A 425 -10.05 -2.72 -16.66
N GLY A 426 -9.13 -1.92 -17.21
CA GLY A 426 -7.84 -1.60 -16.59
C GLY A 426 -7.85 -0.29 -15.80
N VAL A 427 -6.79 -0.07 -15.01
CA VAL A 427 -6.53 1.23 -14.38
C VAL A 427 -5.10 1.68 -14.68
N ALA A 428 -4.95 2.80 -15.38
CA ALA A 428 -3.68 3.50 -15.52
C ALA A 428 -3.67 4.70 -14.57
N ALA A 429 -2.67 4.77 -13.70
CA ALA A 429 -2.47 5.84 -12.74
C ALA A 429 -1.05 6.40 -12.91
N GLY A 430 -0.94 7.59 -13.49
CA GLY A 430 0.27 8.41 -13.50
C GLY A 430 0.56 9.04 -12.14
N SER A 431 1.42 10.07 -12.15
CA SER A 431 1.97 10.71 -10.95
C SER A 431 0.88 11.13 -9.94
N LEU A 432 0.89 10.50 -8.77
CA LEU A 432 -0.08 10.70 -7.69
C LEU A 432 0.64 11.03 -6.39
N THR A 433 0.41 12.21 -5.81
CA THR A 433 0.86 12.52 -4.44
C THR A 433 -0.37 12.63 -3.53
N GLN A 434 -0.54 11.65 -2.64
CA GLN A 434 -1.63 11.62 -1.67
C GLN A 434 -1.17 12.25 -0.35
N TRP A 435 -1.71 13.42 -0.03
CA TRP A 435 -1.41 14.15 1.19
C TRP A 435 -2.45 15.22 1.51
N SER A 436 -2.63 15.48 2.80
CA SER A 436 -3.27 16.69 3.33
C SER A 436 -2.68 16.97 4.72
N GLY A 437 -2.32 18.22 5.00
CA GLY A 437 -1.90 18.65 6.34
C GLY A 437 -3.05 18.80 7.34
N ALA A 438 -4.28 18.48 6.93
CA ALA A 438 -5.49 18.85 7.64
C ALA A 438 -6.64 17.83 7.58
N ALA A 439 -6.58 16.85 6.68
CA ALA A 439 -7.53 15.74 6.68
C ALA A 439 -7.43 14.92 7.97
N ASP A 440 -8.57 14.43 8.44
CA ASP A 440 -8.63 13.47 9.53
C ASP A 440 -7.87 12.18 9.15
N PRO A 441 -6.79 11.81 9.89
CA PRO A 441 -6.00 10.61 9.59
C PRO A 441 -6.83 9.30 9.62
N ALA A 442 -7.97 9.29 10.31
CA ALA A 442 -8.87 8.13 10.31
C ALA A 442 -9.53 7.88 8.95
N GLN A 443 -9.70 8.92 8.11
CA GLN A 443 -10.30 8.84 6.76
C GLN A 443 -9.34 8.29 5.70
N ALA A 444 -8.05 8.11 6.01
CA ALA A 444 -7.04 7.81 5.00
C ALA A 444 -7.26 6.42 4.34
N ARG A 445 -7.64 6.37 3.07
CA ARG A 445 -7.94 5.16 2.28
C ARG A 445 -7.40 5.30 0.86
N THR A 446 -6.92 4.20 0.30
CA THR A 446 -6.31 4.20 -1.04
C THR A 446 -6.62 2.88 -1.70
N TRP A 447 -7.42 2.91 -2.77
CA TRP A 447 -7.77 1.72 -3.55
C TRP A 447 -7.63 2.02 -5.04
N ILE A 448 -6.71 1.33 -5.71
CA ILE A 448 -6.55 1.34 -7.17
C ILE A 448 -6.80 -0.09 -7.65
N GLY A 449 -7.92 -0.30 -8.35
CA GLY A 449 -8.44 -1.64 -8.64
C GLY A 449 -9.06 -1.77 -10.02
N GLY A 450 -8.58 -2.74 -10.80
CA GLY A 450 -9.07 -3.07 -12.14
C GLY A 450 -9.27 -4.57 -12.34
N ARG A 451 -10.13 -4.97 -13.27
CA ARG A 451 -10.26 -6.37 -13.71
C ARG A 451 -9.06 -6.81 -14.55
N ASP A 452 -8.62 -5.94 -15.44
CA ASP A 452 -7.50 -6.18 -16.35
C ASP A 452 -6.21 -5.57 -15.79
N ILE A 453 -5.31 -5.10 -16.66
CA ILE A 453 -4.02 -4.55 -16.25
C ILE A 453 -4.22 -3.32 -15.38
N VAL A 454 -3.48 -3.26 -14.27
CA VAL A 454 -3.36 -2.05 -13.45
C VAL A 454 -1.91 -1.58 -13.48
N SER A 455 -1.68 -0.32 -13.84
CA SER A 455 -0.37 0.32 -13.83
C SER A 455 -0.38 1.55 -12.93
N VAL A 456 0.55 1.61 -11.98
CA VAL A 456 0.72 2.71 -11.04
C VAL A 456 2.14 3.23 -11.15
N THR A 457 2.29 4.48 -11.58
CA THR A 457 3.56 5.15 -11.85
C THR A 457 3.69 6.41 -11.00
N ASP A 458 4.75 6.51 -10.20
CA ASP A 458 5.03 7.65 -9.32
C ASP A 458 3.92 7.92 -8.27
N LEU A 459 3.46 6.88 -7.58
CA LEU A 459 2.57 7.00 -6.42
C LEU A 459 3.35 7.29 -5.13
N LYS A 460 3.00 8.40 -4.46
CA LYS A 460 3.54 8.85 -3.19
C LYS A 460 2.42 9.02 -2.17
N VAL A 461 2.42 8.22 -1.10
CA VAL A 461 1.50 8.36 0.03
C VAL A 461 2.28 8.85 1.24
N LEU A 462 2.03 10.09 1.64
CA LEU A 462 2.77 10.77 2.70
C LEU A 462 2.13 10.55 4.08
N SER A 463 2.89 10.85 5.14
CA SER A 463 2.46 10.75 6.54
C SER A 463 1.42 11.82 6.87
N LEU A 464 0.40 11.44 7.62
CA LEU A 464 -0.64 12.32 8.17
C LEU A 464 -0.42 12.49 9.67
N GLY A 465 -0.49 13.73 10.15
CA GLY A 465 -0.45 14.05 11.59
C GLY A 465 -1.84 14.44 12.09
N GLN A 466 -1.98 14.75 13.39
CA GLN A 466 -3.17 15.48 13.85
C GLN A 466 -3.35 16.76 13.00
N PRO A 467 -4.58 17.10 12.58
CA PRO A 467 -4.86 18.35 11.88
C PRO A 467 -4.33 19.54 12.68
N GLN A 468 -3.53 20.39 12.02
CA GLN A 468 -2.88 21.51 12.69
C GLN A 468 -3.71 22.78 12.63
N ALA A 469 -3.57 23.62 13.67
CA ALA A 469 -4.09 24.98 13.62
C ALA A 469 -3.44 25.70 12.42
N PRO A 470 -4.20 26.48 11.65
CA PRO A 470 -3.78 26.86 10.31
C PRO A 470 -2.67 27.93 10.37
N THR A 471 -1.59 27.69 9.63
CA THR A 471 -0.52 28.67 9.40
C THR A 471 -0.56 29.15 7.95
N PHE A 472 -0.74 30.45 7.76
CA PHE A 472 -0.62 31.11 6.46
C PHE A 472 0.86 31.40 6.17
N GLY A 473 1.62 30.34 5.91
CA GLY A 473 3.04 30.38 5.59
C GLY A 473 3.34 30.07 4.13
N SER A 474 4.62 30.18 3.75
CA SER A 474 5.11 29.79 2.43
C SER A 474 4.95 28.27 2.20
N LEU A 475 4.33 27.89 1.10
CA LEU A 475 4.29 26.49 0.63
C LEU A 475 5.69 25.87 0.47
N VAL A 476 6.74 26.69 0.31
CA VAL A 476 8.14 26.23 0.28
C VAL A 476 8.60 25.72 1.66
N ASP A 477 8.12 26.32 2.75
CA ASP A 477 8.42 25.85 4.11
C ASP A 477 7.53 24.66 4.51
N LEU A 478 6.32 24.58 3.94
CA LEU A 478 5.34 23.52 4.23
C LEU A 478 5.62 22.22 3.46
N VAL A 479 6.13 22.32 2.23
CA VAL A 479 6.36 21.18 1.30
C VAL A 479 7.85 20.94 1.02
N GLY A 480 8.73 21.90 1.36
CA GLY A 480 10.19 21.82 1.25
C GLY A 480 10.75 21.82 -0.19
N PRO A 481 12.07 22.03 -0.36
CA PRO A 481 12.75 21.66 -1.60
C PRO A 481 12.70 20.14 -1.80
N THR A 482 13.03 19.69 -3.02
CA THR A 482 12.72 18.36 -3.61
C THR A 482 13.04 17.07 -2.83
N GLY A 483 13.68 17.13 -1.65
CA GLY A 483 13.83 15.99 -0.73
C GLY A 483 12.61 15.74 0.18
N ALA A 484 11.81 16.77 0.48
CA ALA A 484 10.80 16.73 1.54
C ALA A 484 9.58 15.83 1.25
N LEU A 485 9.31 15.45 -0.01
CA LEU A 485 8.33 14.38 -0.30
C LEU A 485 8.81 13.01 0.16
N THR A 486 10.11 12.77 0.19
CA THR A 486 10.71 11.52 0.69
C THR A 486 10.79 11.52 2.21
N GLU A 487 10.99 12.69 2.83
CA GLU A 487 10.93 12.87 4.29
C GLU A 487 9.49 12.81 4.82
N GLY A 488 8.52 13.37 4.09
CA GLY A 488 7.09 13.29 4.41
C GLY A 488 6.55 11.87 4.38
N ALA A 489 7.16 10.96 3.63
CA ALA A 489 6.86 9.52 3.70
C ALA A 489 7.45 8.81 4.95
N ARG A 490 8.39 9.47 5.66
CA ARG A 490 9.04 8.95 6.88
C ARG A 490 8.39 9.52 8.15
N GLY A 491 7.89 10.75 8.12
CA GLY A 491 7.19 11.31 9.28
C GLY A 491 6.47 12.60 8.98
N THR A 492 5.84 13.13 10.01
CA THR A 492 5.11 14.40 10.02
C THR A 492 5.42 15.14 11.34
N ARG A 493 4.77 16.27 11.60
CA ARG A 493 4.90 17.01 12.86
C ARG A 493 3.57 17.06 13.61
N ASN A 494 3.64 17.00 14.95
CA ASN A 494 2.48 17.24 15.82
C ASN A 494 2.30 18.75 16.10
N ALA A 495 1.30 19.08 16.94
CA ALA A 495 0.98 20.47 17.29
C ALA A 495 2.02 21.21 18.14
N LEU A 496 3.01 20.48 18.65
CA LEU A 496 4.17 21.05 19.35
C LEU A 496 5.39 21.17 18.42
N GLY A 497 5.21 20.96 17.11
CA GLY A 497 6.27 20.95 16.11
C GLY A 497 7.21 19.74 16.19
N GLN A 498 6.94 18.78 17.08
CA GLN A 498 7.76 17.59 17.27
C GLN A 498 7.52 16.59 16.14
N ALA A 499 8.59 15.97 15.65
CA ALA A 499 8.49 14.91 14.64
C ALA A 499 7.76 13.69 15.22
N VAL A 500 6.81 13.15 14.46
CA VAL A 500 6.01 11.97 14.80
C VAL A 500 5.83 11.09 13.56
N LEU A 501 5.56 9.81 13.78
CA LEU A 501 5.19 8.88 12.71
C LEU A 501 3.79 9.20 12.15
N ASP A 502 3.45 8.64 10.98
CA ASP A 502 2.10 8.73 10.40
C ASP A 502 1.04 8.20 11.37
N GLN A 503 0.02 9.03 11.65
CA GLN A 503 -1.04 8.79 12.62
C GLN A 503 -2.34 8.31 11.97
N SER A 504 -2.31 7.96 10.68
CA SER A 504 -3.46 7.39 10.00
C SER A 504 -3.90 6.05 10.59
N ALA A 505 -5.07 5.56 10.20
CA ALA A 505 -5.60 4.25 10.64
C ALA A 505 -4.77 3.03 10.18
N ARG A 506 -3.58 3.22 9.57
CA ARG A 506 -2.60 2.19 9.16
C ARG A 506 -3.12 1.07 8.25
N ILE A 507 -4.33 1.23 7.70
CA ILE A 507 -4.91 0.30 6.71
C ILE A 507 -3.99 0.26 5.47
N PRO A 508 -3.66 -0.91 4.92
CA PRO A 508 -2.84 -1.00 3.71
C PRO A 508 -3.43 -0.27 2.51
N LEU A 509 -2.56 0.21 1.61
CA LEU A 509 -2.95 0.65 0.26
C LEU A 509 -3.34 -0.59 -0.55
N GLN A 510 -4.54 -0.60 -1.15
CA GLN A 510 -5.01 -1.74 -1.95
C GLN A 510 -4.75 -1.49 -3.44
N LEU A 511 -3.85 -2.29 -4.02
CA LEU A 511 -3.44 -2.21 -5.43
C LEU A 511 -3.75 -3.56 -6.09
N VAL A 512 -4.79 -3.63 -6.93
CA VAL A 512 -5.37 -4.91 -7.37
C VAL A 512 -5.59 -4.96 -8.89
N SER A 513 -4.95 -5.92 -9.56
CA SER A 513 -5.35 -6.40 -10.89
C SER A 513 -6.05 -7.75 -10.75
N GLY A 514 -7.32 -7.85 -11.15
CA GLY A 514 -8.15 -9.04 -10.91
C GLY A 514 -7.77 -10.28 -11.73
N THR A 515 -7.39 -10.11 -13.01
CA THR A 515 -7.14 -11.23 -13.93
C THR A 515 -5.80 -11.16 -14.66
N ASN A 516 -5.07 -10.05 -14.53
CA ASN A 516 -3.94 -9.74 -15.39
C ASN A 516 -2.75 -9.20 -14.57
N ASP A 517 -1.85 -8.48 -15.23
CA ASP A 517 -0.62 -7.99 -14.61
C ASP A 517 -0.85 -6.70 -13.79
N LEU A 518 -0.22 -6.60 -12.62
CA LEU A 518 -0.08 -5.38 -11.83
C LEU A 518 1.33 -4.80 -12.02
N VAL A 519 1.43 -3.54 -12.44
CA VAL A 519 2.70 -2.86 -12.72
C VAL A 519 2.89 -1.70 -11.74
N LEU A 520 3.93 -1.75 -10.93
CA LEU A 520 4.25 -0.75 -9.90
C LEU A 520 5.60 -0.09 -10.20
N GLN A 521 5.62 1.24 -10.34
CA GLN A 521 6.82 2.02 -10.61
C GLN A 521 6.92 3.23 -9.68
N ASN A 522 8.09 3.43 -9.10
CA ASN A 522 8.42 4.58 -8.24
C ASN A 522 7.42 4.81 -7.09
N LEU A 523 7.09 3.74 -6.37
CA LEU A 523 6.16 3.74 -5.26
C LEU A 523 6.84 4.18 -3.95
N VAL A 524 6.26 5.17 -3.26
CA VAL A 524 6.71 5.59 -1.92
C VAL A 524 5.50 5.66 -1.00
N SER A 525 5.56 5.01 0.17
CA SER A 525 4.42 4.98 1.09
C SER A 525 4.82 5.04 2.56
N ALA A 526 4.20 5.93 3.32
CA ALA A 526 4.25 5.97 4.78
C ALA A 526 3.47 4.83 5.45
N ARG A 527 2.65 4.09 4.69
CA ARG A 527 1.72 3.02 5.14
C ARG A 527 2.02 1.68 4.46
N PRO A 528 1.63 0.53 5.05
CA PRO A 528 1.77 -0.77 4.41
C PRO A 528 1.00 -0.87 3.08
N ILE A 529 1.32 -1.88 2.26
CA ILE A 529 0.71 -2.07 0.94
C ILE A 529 0.23 -3.51 0.78
N GLU A 530 -0.93 -3.68 0.17
CA GLU A 530 -1.52 -4.94 -0.27
C GLU A 530 -1.60 -4.91 -1.81
N ALA A 531 -0.59 -5.48 -2.46
CA ALA A 531 -0.50 -5.55 -3.92
C ALA A 531 -0.82 -6.97 -4.40
N SER A 532 -1.86 -7.11 -5.23
CA SER A 532 -2.32 -8.41 -5.75
C SER A 532 -2.52 -8.36 -7.27
N ALA A 533 -1.87 -9.29 -7.98
CA ALA A 533 -2.00 -9.48 -9.42
C ALA A 533 -2.63 -10.85 -9.72
N GLY A 534 -3.70 -10.88 -10.52
CA GLY A 534 -4.28 -12.13 -11.03
C GLY A 534 -3.31 -12.94 -11.89
N ARG A 535 -2.29 -12.29 -12.47
CA ARG A 535 -1.23 -12.92 -13.28
C ARG A 535 0.17 -12.54 -12.79
N ASP A 536 0.82 -11.53 -13.35
CA ASP A 536 2.19 -11.16 -12.97
C ASP A 536 2.24 -9.83 -12.18
N LEU A 537 3.02 -9.78 -11.11
CA LEU A 537 3.39 -8.54 -10.43
C LEU A 537 4.73 -8.04 -10.98
N LYS A 538 4.79 -6.82 -11.50
CA LYS A 538 6.00 -6.19 -12.05
C LYS A 538 6.37 -4.96 -11.23
N LEU A 539 7.59 -4.89 -10.71
CA LEU A 539 8.05 -3.85 -9.80
C LEU A 539 9.43 -3.29 -10.19
N SER A 540 9.60 -1.96 -10.22
CA SER A 540 10.91 -1.32 -10.40
C SER A 540 11.51 -0.79 -9.09
N THR A 541 10.72 0.01 -8.38
CA THR A 541 11.11 0.75 -7.18
C THR A 541 9.88 0.89 -6.28
N ALA A 542 9.98 0.37 -5.05
CA ALA A 542 9.07 0.63 -3.96
C ALA A 542 9.85 0.89 -2.66
N SER A 543 9.47 1.94 -1.92
CA SER A 543 10.00 2.25 -0.59
C SER A 543 8.83 2.44 0.37
N ILE A 544 8.73 1.58 1.39
CA ILE A 544 7.57 1.50 2.27
C ILE A 544 8.03 1.61 3.72
N GLN A 545 7.39 2.49 4.49
CA GLN A 545 7.62 2.58 5.93
C GLN A 545 6.53 1.86 6.72
N GLN A 546 6.92 0.80 7.42
CA GLN A 546 6.14 0.17 8.48
C GLN A 546 6.41 0.85 9.83
N GLN A 547 5.48 0.67 10.76
CA GLN A 547 5.56 1.15 12.14
C GLN A 547 5.43 0.00 13.12
N PRO A 548 6.04 0.12 14.33
CA PRO A 548 5.78 -0.81 15.41
C PRO A 548 4.29 -0.79 15.79
N ALA A 549 3.72 -1.97 16.05
CA ALA A 549 2.38 -2.05 16.61
C ALA A 549 2.33 -1.35 17.98
N ALA A 550 1.51 -0.30 18.10
CA ALA A 550 1.15 0.25 19.39
C ALA A 550 0.41 -0.80 20.23
N THR A 551 0.40 -0.65 21.56
CA THR A 551 -0.28 -1.60 22.47
C THR A 551 -1.74 -1.82 22.06
N GLY A 552 -2.12 -3.05 21.75
CA GLY A 552 -3.47 -3.42 21.27
C GLY A 552 -3.70 -3.30 19.76
N GLN A 553 -2.71 -2.82 18.99
CA GLN A 553 -2.74 -2.77 17.53
C GLN A 553 -2.10 -4.01 16.90
N ARG A 554 -2.36 -4.22 15.60
CA ARG A 554 -1.81 -5.34 14.82
C ARG A 554 -0.43 -5.01 14.26
N ASN A 555 0.43 -6.00 14.16
CA ASN A 555 1.69 -5.88 13.42
C ASN A 555 1.42 -5.56 11.95
N GLU A 556 2.24 -4.66 11.40
CA GLU A 556 2.10 -4.23 10.03
C GLU A 556 2.60 -5.29 9.06
N LEU A 557 1.85 -5.46 7.98
CA LEU A 557 2.09 -6.43 6.93
C LEU A 557 2.06 -5.73 5.59
N THR A 558 3.14 -5.86 4.82
CA THR A 558 3.17 -5.55 3.39
C THR A 558 3.07 -6.86 2.63
N LEU A 559 2.15 -6.95 1.68
CA LEU A 559 1.91 -8.12 0.84
C LEU A 559 2.17 -7.77 -0.63
N MET A 560 2.95 -8.62 -1.29
CA MET A 560 3.21 -8.59 -2.73
C MET A 560 2.85 -9.96 -3.30
N GLN A 561 1.70 -10.09 -3.96
CA GLN A 561 1.16 -11.37 -4.45
C GLN A 561 0.94 -11.35 -5.97
N ALA A 562 1.36 -12.44 -6.63
CA ALA A 562 1.06 -12.71 -8.03
C ALA A 562 0.48 -14.12 -8.20
N GLY A 563 -0.62 -14.25 -8.93
CA GLY A 563 -1.22 -15.53 -9.31
C GLY A 563 -0.30 -16.41 -10.17
N ARG A 564 0.74 -15.81 -10.78
CA ARG A 564 1.80 -16.48 -11.52
C ARG A 564 3.19 -16.02 -11.11
N ASP A 565 3.70 -14.89 -11.60
CA ASP A 565 5.11 -14.52 -11.40
C ASP A 565 5.28 -13.14 -10.73
N VAL A 566 6.26 -13.01 -9.83
CA VAL A 566 6.75 -11.71 -9.35
C VAL A 566 8.05 -11.38 -10.06
N ARG A 567 8.11 -10.22 -10.73
CA ARG A 567 9.27 -9.78 -11.52
C ARG A 567 9.72 -8.38 -11.14
N PHE A 568 10.97 -8.27 -10.75
CA PHE A 568 11.64 -7.00 -10.54
C PHE A 568 12.39 -6.59 -11.81
N THR A 569 12.32 -5.30 -12.17
CA THR A 569 13.04 -4.73 -13.33
C THR A 569 14.35 -4.08 -12.88
N SER A 570 14.83 -3.05 -13.59
CA SER A 570 15.81 -2.11 -13.04
C SER A 570 15.18 -1.25 -11.93
N GLY A 571 16.01 -0.73 -11.02
CA GLY A 571 15.61 0.11 -9.88
C GLY A 571 16.16 -0.41 -8.55
N ILE A 572 15.68 0.15 -7.43
CA ILE A 572 16.08 -0.34 -6.09
C ILE A 572 15.37 -1.65 -5.72
N GLY A 573 14.32 -2.02 -6.45
CA GLY A 573 13.44 -3.12 -6.09
C GLY A 573 12.47 -2.73 -4.98
N LEU A 574 12.61 -3.34 -3.81
CA LEU A 574 11.71 -3.15 -2.67
C LEU A 574 12.49 -2.91 -1.38
N GLU A 575 12.37 -1.70 -0.82
CA GLU A 575 12.89 -1.35 0.50
C GLU A 575 11.77 -1.22 1.53
N ILE A 576 11.92 -1.87 2.69
CA ILE A 576 11.04 -1.73 3.86
C ILE A 576 11.81 -1.07 5.00
N ALA A 577 11.22 -0.03 5.58
CA ALA A 577 11.68 0.60 6.82
C ALA A 577 10.77 0.22 7.99
N GLY A 578 11.32 0.21 9.20
CA GLY A 578 10.64 -0.16 10.44
C GLY A 578 10.48 -1.68 10.67
N PRO A 579 10.03 -2.08 11.87
CA PRO A 579 9.66 -3.45 12.18
C PRO A 579 8.29 -3.81 11.60
N GLY A 580 8.10 -5.08 11.28
CA GLY A 580 6.85 -5.59 10.70
C GLY A 580 7.08 -6.92 9.96
N ASP A 581 6.21 -7.23 9.00
CA ASP A 581 6.34 -8.36 8.09
C ASP A 581 6.24 -7.90 6.62
N LEU A 582 7.11 -8.43 5.75
CA LEU A 582 6.96 -8.39 4.29
C LEU A 582 6.81 -9.81 3.77
N ILE A 583 5.75 -10.04 3.00
CA ILE A 583 5.49 -11.31 2.34
C ILE A 583 5.43 -11.11 0.83
N VAL A 584 6.21 -11.91 0.10
CA VAL A 584 6.22 -11.98 -1.37
C VAL A 584 5.79 -13.38 -1.80
N LEU A 585 4.64 -13.48 -2.49
CA LEU A 585 4.03 -14.72 -2.93
C LEU A 585 3.93 -14.77 -4.46
N ALA A 586 4.39 -15.85 -5.07
CA ALA A 586 4.21 -16.13 -6.49
C ALA A 586 3.62 -17.53 -6.71
N GLY A 587 2.63 -17.62 -7.60
CA GLY A 587 2.09 -18.91 -8.06
C GLY A 587 3.13 -19.79 -8.75
N ARG A 588 4.19 -19.18 -9.27
CA ARG A 588 5.29 -19.79 -10.00
C ARG A 588 6.59 -19.03 -9.71
N ASP A 589 7.12 -18.20 -10.62
CA ASP A 589 8.49 -17.70 -10.52
C ASP A 589 8.62 -16.40 -9.72
N ILE A 590 9.77 -16.21 -9.05
CA ILE A 590 10.19 -14.91 -8.49
C ILE A 590 11.54 -14.54 -9.11
N ASP A 591 11.59 -13.45 -9.85
CA ASP A 591 12.80 -12.97 -10.52
C ASP A 591 13.16 -11.57 -10.03
N LEU A 592 14.29 -11.42 -9.33
CA LEU A 592 14.77 -10.12 -8.86
C LEU A 592 15.49 -9.31 -9.96
N GLY A 593 15.73 -9.92 -11.13
CA GLY A 593 16.30 -9.27 -12.30
C GLY A 593 17.63 -8.56 -12.01
N THR A 594 17.73 -7.30 -12.45
CA THR A 594 18.88 -6.42 -12.22
C THR A 594 18.64 -5.38 -11.12
N SER A 595 17.51 -5.47 -10.40
CA SER A 595 17.19 -4.57 -9.28
C SER A 595 18.20 -4.70 -8.14
N THR A 596 18.29 -3.69 -7.27
CA THR A 596 19.04 -3.84 -6.00
C THR A 596 18.46 -5.00 -5.17
N GLY A 597 17.14 -5.19 -5.14
CA GLY A 597 16.50 -6.42 -4.66
C GLY A 597 15.47 -6.16 -3.57
N ILE A 598 15.46 -6.99 -2.52
CA ILE A 598 14.55 -6.85 -1.37
C ILE A 598 15.36 -6.53 -0.13
N VAL A 599 15.16 -5.35 0.47
CA VAL A 599 15.97 -4.87 1.60
C VAL A 599 15.09 -4.41 2.77
N SER A 600 15.25 -5.05 3.92
CA SER A 600 14.73 -4.60 5.21
C SER A 600 15.76 -3.69 5.88
N ARG A 601 15.49 -2.39 5.93
CA ARG A 601 16.38 -1.37 6.49
C ARG A 601 16.17 -1.11 7.98
N GLY A 602 15.04 -1.58 8.54
CA GLY A 602 14.64 -1.24 9.91
C GLY A 602 14.56 0.28 10.11
N ASN A 603 15.07 0.80 11.22
CA ASN A 603 15.06 2.25 11.47
C ASN A 603 16.17 3.04 10.76
N LEU A 604 17.04 2.43 9.96
CA LEU A 604 18.21 3.14 9.38
C LEU A 604 17.85 4.30 8.42
N SER A 605 16.63 4.33 7.87
CA SER A 605 16.10 5.48 7.11
C SER A 605 15.37 6.52 7.97
N ASN A 606 15.02 6.20 9.22
CA ASN A 606 14.24 7.04 10.13
C ASN A 606 14.51 6.68 11.60
N SER A 607 15.76 6.86 12.01
CA SER A 607 16.28 6.39 13.32
C SER A 607 15.74 7.19 14.51
N THR A 608 15.20 8.38 14.25
CA THR A 608 14.65 9.28 15.27
C THR A 608 13.25 8.86 15.70
N LEU A 609 12.48 8.21 14.83
CA LEU A 609 11.07 7.90 15.07
C LEU A 609 10.76 6.40 15.14
N LEU A 610 11.54 5.56 14.46
CA LEU A 610 11.34 4.10 14.47
C LEU A 610 12.27 3.42 15.48
N PRO A 611 11.78 2.42 16.24
CA PRO A 611 12.64 1.59 17.09
C PRO A 611 13.57 0.71 16.24
N GLU A 612 14.68 0.28 16.81
CA GLU A 612 15.58 -0.68 16.16
C GLU A 612 14.86 -2.00 15.88
N GLY A 613 15.05 -2.54 14.68
CA GLY A 613 14.43 -3.79 14.22
C GLY A 613 13.97 -3.70 12.77
N GLY A 614 14.17 -4.79 12.02
CA GLY A 614 13.73 -4.89 10.63
C GLY A 614 12.36 -5.55 10.48
N ALA A 615 11.72 -5.36 9.33
CA ALA A 615 10.65 -6.22 8.87
C ALA A 615 11.20 -7.62 8.51
N ARG A 616 10.53 -8.69 8.95
CA ARG A 616 10.86 -10.07 8.56
C ARG A 616 10.48 -10.30 7.10
N LEU A 617 11.33 -11.03 6.37
CA LEU A 617 11.16 -11.27 4.94
C LEU A 617 10.70 -12.71 4.70
N THR A 618 9.49 -12.91 4.17
CA THR A 618 8.98 -14.23 3.76
C THR A 618 8.75 -14.24 2.25
N ILE A 619 9.49 -15.09 1.54
CA ILE A 619 9.44 -15.23 0.08
C ILE A 619 8.97 -16.66 -0.25
N VAL A 620 7.86 -16.80 -0.96
CA VAL A 620 7.30 -18.11 -1.34
C VAL A 620 7.00 -18.16 -2.84
N ALA A 621 7.67 -19.07 -3.54
CA ALA A 621 7.49 -19.33 -4.96
C ALA A 621 6.84 -20.70 -5.20
N GLY A 622 6.14 -20.87 -6.33
CA GLY A 622 5.43 -22.11 -6.64
C GLY A 622 4.24 -22.42 -5.72
N LEU A 623 3.61 -21.38 -5.15
CA LEU A 623 2.45 -21.51 -4.26
C LEU A 623 1.17 -21.80 -5.05
N ARG A 624 0.23 -22.59 -4.52
CA ARG A 624 -1.10 -22.70 -5.11
C ARG A 624 -1.86 -21.37 -4.98
N ALA A 625 -2.37 -20.84 -6.09
CA ALA A 625 -3.09 -19.56 -6.12
C ALA A 625 -4.38 -19.55 -5.28
N ASP A 626 -4.94 -20.72 -4.95
CA ASP A 626 -6.08 -20.84 -4.04
C ASP A 626 -5.70 -20.74 -2.55
N GLY A 627 -4.42 -20.89 -2.19
CA GLY A 627 -3.94 -20.93 -0.80
C GLY A 627 -4.26 -22.23 -0.04
N GLU A 628 -4.67 -23.29 -0.74
CA GLU A 628 -5.18 -24.50 -0.08
C GLU A 628 -4.10 -25.30 0.68
N ASP A 629 -2.84 -25.23 0.23
CA ASP A 629 -1.68 -25.82 0.91
C ASP A 629 -1.63 -25.41 2.41
N TYR A 630 -1.67 -24.10 2.68
CA TYR A 630 -1.64 -23.56 4.05
C TYR A 630 -2.95 -23.80 4.83
N ARG A 631 -4.12 -23.73 4.17
CA ARG A 631 -5.40 -24.01 4.83
C ARG A 631 -5.52 -25.46 5.28
N ARG A 632 -5.12 -26.42 4.43
CA ARG A 632 -5.07 -27.84 4.76
C ARG A 632 -4.15 -28.10 5.95
N ALA A 633 -2.96 -27.49 5.96
CA ALA A 633 -2.01 -27.63 7.05
C ALA A 633 -2.57 -27.11 8.39
N SER A 634 -3.21 -25.93 8.41
CA SER A 634 -3.83 -25.44 9.66
C SER A 634 -5.03 -26.29 10.10
N ALA A 635 -5.86 -26.77 9.17
CA ALA A 635 -6.92 -27.72 9.51
C ALA A 635 -6.36 -29.04 10.11
N GLN A 636 -5.16 -29.45 9.71
CA GLN A 636 -4.45 -30.61 10.27
C GLN A 636 -3.78 -30.33 11.63
N GLY A 637 -3.84 -29.09 12.15
CA GLY A 637 -3.23 -28.69 13.42
C GLY A 637 -1.73 -28.41 13.34
N PHE A 638 -1.20 -28.20 12.12
CA PHE A 638 0.23 -28.05 11.89
C PHE A 638 0.83 -26.87 12.68
N GLU A 639 0.04 -25.83 12.99
CA GLU A 639 0.49 -24.66 13.76
C GLU A 639 0.98 -24.96 15.18
N VAL A 640 0.62 -26.10 15.77
CA VAL A 640 1.07 -26.53 17.12
C VAL A 640 1.54 -27.97 17.19
N LEU A 641 1.20 -28.81 16.21
CA LEU A 641 1.67 -30.19 16.14
C LEU A 641 2.88 -30.37 15.23
N GLY A 642 3.06 -29.54 14.19
CA GLY A 642 4.04 -29.79 13.13
C GLY A 642 3.86 -31.19 12.52
N ALA A 643 4.97 -31.92 12.36
CA ALA A 643 4.97 -33.35 12.03
C ALA A 643 5.20 -34.25 13.26
N SER A 644 5.72 -33.69 14.36
CA SER A 644 6.25 -34.44 15.51
C SER A 644 5.39 -34.43 16.77
N GLY A 645 4.44 -33.50 16.90
CA GLY A 645 3.69 -33.25 18.13
C GLY A 645 2.76 -34.38 18.60
N LEU A 646 2.47 -35.36 17.72
CA LEU A 646 1.71 -36.57 18.05
C LEU A 646 2.59 -37.78 18.43
N LEU A 647 3.92 -37.70 18.30
CA LEU A 647 4.81 -38.80 18.69
C LEU A 647 4.71 -39.04 20.20
N GLY A 648 4.44 -40.29 20.60
CA GLY A 648 4.15 -40.65 22.00
C GLY A 648 2.75 -40.25 22.50
N LYS A 649 1.86 -39.80 21.60
CA LYS A 649 0.46 -39.40 21.89
C LYS A 649 -0.53 -39.97 20.85
N LEU A 650 -0.13 -40.96 20.06
CA LEU A 650 -0.92 -41.46 18.92
C LEU A 650 -2.25 -42.07 19.41
N GLY A 651 -2.22 -42.80 20.51
CA GLY A 651 -3.39 -43.36 21.19
C GLY A 651 -4.27 -42.31 21.86
N GLN A 652 -3.69 -41.22 22.39
CA GLN A 652 -4.47 -40.09 22.91
C GLN A 652 -5.23 -39.40 21.76
N ALA A 653 -4.57 -39.15 20.64
CA ALA A 653 -5.19 -38.57 19.45
C ALA A 653 -6.28 -39.50 18.87
N TYR A 654 -6.02 -40.81 18.79
CA TYR A 654 -7.00 -41.80 18.35
C TYR A 654 -8.24 -41.80 19.24
N ALA A 655 -8.07 -41.79 20.57
CA ALA A 655 -9.18 -41.75 21.52
C ALA A 655 -10.00 -40.44 21.41
N LEU A 656 -9.34 -39.27 21.27
CA LEU A 656 -10.01 -37.98 21.07
C LEU A 656 -10.81 -37.91 19.78
N LEU A 657 -10.41 -38.65 18.74
CA LEU A 657 -11.15 -38.79 17.48
C LEU A 657 -12.20 -39.92 17.51
N GLY A 658 -12.53 -40.42 18.70
CA GLY A 658 -13.55 -41.46 18.93
C GLY A 658 -13.08 -42.87 18.59
N GLY A 659 -11.83 -43.20 18.91
CA GLY A 659 -11.24 -44.53 18.71
C GLY A 659 -12.00 -45.66 19.41
N THR A 660 -11.92 -46.87 18.86
CA THR A 660 -12.69 -48.05 19.35
C THR A 660 -11.98 -48.83 20.46
N VAL A 661 -10.70 -48.56 20.71
CA VAL A 661 -9.88 -49.14 21.79
C VAL A 661 -9.32 -48.04 22.69
N SER A 662 -8.85 -48.38 23.89
CA SER A 662 -8.24 -47.40 24.79
C SER A 662 -6.96 -46.79 24.20
N ALA A 663 -6.66 -45.55 24.61
CA ALA A 663 -5.43 -44.86 24.20
C ALA A 663 -4.17 -45.68 24.49
N SER A 664 -4.08 -46.32 25.65
CA SER A 664 -2.96 -47.18 26.02
C SER A 664 -2.85 -48.43 25.15
N ALA A 665 -3.97 -49.05 24.77
CA ALA A 665 -3.97 -50.22 23.88
C ALA A 665 -3.55 -49.86 22.45
N PHE A 666 -3.92 -48.67 21.96
CA PHE A 666 -3.47 -48.17 20.67
C PHE A 666 -1.97 -47.83 20.67
N GLU A 667 -1.46 -47.17 21.71
CA GLU A 667 -0.05 -46.73 21.77
C GLU A 667 0.95 -47.90 21.76
N VAL A 668 0.60 -49.03 22.40
CA VAL A 668 1.48 -50.22 22.47
C VAL A 668 1.30 -51.19 21.29
N ALA A 669 0.30 -50.97 20.42
CA ALA A 669 0.09 -51.78 19.23
C ALA A 669 1.16 -51.51 18.17
N THR A 670 1.46 -52.49 17.32
CA THR A 670 2.43 -52.28 16.22
C THR A 670 1.86 -51.28 15.19
N PRO A 671 2.70 -50.55 14.43
CA PRO A 671 2.19 -49.59 13.44
C PRO A 671 1.24 -50.20 12.40
N ALA A 672 1.43 -51.47 12.03
CA ALA A 672 0.49 -52.20 11.18
C ALA A 672 -0.88 -52.40 11.86
N GLN A 673 -0.91 -52.82 13.13
CA GLN A 673 -2.15 -52.94 13.92
C GLN A 673 -2.85 -51.59 14.13
N GLN A 674 -2.07 -50.53 14.37
CA GLN A 674 -2.57 -49.15 14.44
C GLN A 674 -3.25 -48.73 13.13
N LEU A 675 -2.64 -49.01 11.98
CA LEU A 675 -3.24 -48.72 10.67
C LEU A 675 -4.56 -49.49 10.45
N ASP A 676 -4.66 -50.75 10.89
CA ASP A 676 -5.91 -51.50 10.78
C ASP A 676 -7.01 -50.97 11.72
N LEU A 677 -6.66 -50.54 12.94
CA LEU A 677 -7.59 -49.83 13.84
C LEU A 677 -8.04 -48.47 13.27
N LEU A 678 -7.18 -47.79 12.50
CA LEU A 678 -7.54 -46.57 11.76
C LEU A 678 -8.46 -46.89 10.57
N ARG A 679 -8.22 -47.98 9.82
CA ARG A 679 -9.10 -48.43 8.72
C ARG A 679 -10.49 -48.78 9.22
N GLN A 680 -10.59 -49.46 10.35
CA GLN A 680 -11.87 -49.76 11.01
C GLN A 680 -12.61 -48.49 11.45
N ARG A 681 -11.89 -47.48 11.95
CA ARG A 681 -12.49 -46.26 12.51
C ARG A 681 -12.86 -45.19 11.47
N PHE A 682 -12.02 -44.99 10.46
CA PHE A 682 -12.12 -43.91 9.48
C PHE A 682 -12.41 -44.38 8.05
N GLY A 683 -12.46 -45.71 7.84
CA GLY A 683 -12.71 -46.33 6.54
C GLY A 683 -11.43 -46.54 5.73
N THR A 684 -11.27 -47.73 5.17
CA THR A 684 -10.09 -48.15 4.39
C THR A 684 -9.69 -47.14 3.31
N ALA A 685 -10.66 -46.62 2.55
CA ALA A 685 -10.41 -45.68 1.46
C ALA A 685 -9.79 -44.32 1.91
N VAL A 686 -10.01 -43.90 3.16
CA VAL A 686 -9.41 -42.66 3.70
C VAL A 686 -7.96 -42.92 4.12
N VAL A 687 -7.73 -44.01 4.86
CA VAL A 687 -6.41 -44.40 5.35
C VAL A 687 -5.47 -44.74 4.19
N ASP A 688 -5.94 -45.55 3.24
CA ASP A 688 -5.15 -45.99 2.10
C ASP A 688 -4.82 -44.83 1.15
N ARG A 689 -5.69 -43.81 1.00
CA ARG A 689 -5.36 -42.58 0.26
C ARG A 689 -4.19 -41.83 0.91
N VAL A 690 -4.24 -41.62 2.22
CA VAL A 690 -3.16 -40.96 2.97
C VAL A 690 -1.87 -41.78 2.91
N ALA A 691 -1.98 -43.11 2.94
CA ALA A 691 -0.85 -44.02 2.74
C ALA A 691 -0.22 -43.88 1.35
N ILE A 692 -1.03 -43.84 0.29
CA ILE A 692 -0.57 -43.60 -1.09
C ILE A 692 0.10 -42.23 -1.21
N GLU A 693 -0.49 -41.16 -0.65
CA GLU A 693 0.11 -39.82 -0.60
C GLU A 693 1.49 -39.87 0.08
N GLN A 694 1.60 -40.49 1.26
CA GLN A 694 2.85 -40.60 2.03
C GLN A 694 3.93 -41.45 1.35
N VAL A 695 3.53 -42.50 0.62
CA VAL A 695 4.46 -43.33 -0.16
C VAL A 695 4.93 -42.57 -1.40
N ARG A 696 4.05 -41.86 -2.12
CA ARG A 696 4.42 -41.04 -3.28
C ARG A 696 5.28 -39.82 -2.93
N ALA A 697 5.16 -39.32 -1.70
CA ALA A 697 5.95 -38.22 -1.15
C ALA A 697 7.32 -38.63 -0.59
N GLN A 698 7.68 -39.92 -0.63
CA GLN A 698 9.03 -40.35 -0.24
C GLN A 698 10.11 -39.69 -1.13
N PRO A 699 11.33 -39.49 -0.59
CA PRO A 699 12.47 -38.91 -1.32
C PRO A 699 12.66 -39.59 -2.67
N ALA A 700 12.86 -38.82 -3.74
CA ALA A 700 12.84 -39.35 -5.11
C ALA A 700 13.87 -40.49 -5.30
N ARG A 701 13.38 -41.70 -5.61
CA ARG A 701 14.19 -42.71 -6.28
C ARG A 701 14.60 -42.12 -7.63
N ALA A 702 15.90 -42.00 -7.87
CA ALA A 702 16.41 -41.56 -9.15
C ALA A 702 15.82 -42.43 -10.27
N THR A 703 15.28 -41.79 -11.29
CA THR A 703 14.57 -42.46 -12.37
C THR A 703 15.48 -43.43 -13.12
N ALA A 704 14.90 -44.43 -13.78
CA ALA A 704 15.64 -45.33 -14.65
C ALA A 704 16.40 -44.61 -15.80
N ALA A 705 16.11 -43.34 -16.08
CA ALA A 705 16.89 -42.49 -16.99
C ALA A 705 18.10 -41.86 -16.30
N GLU A 706 17.92 -41.27 -15.12
CA GLU A 706 19.01 -40.70 -14.30
C GLU A 706 19.99 -41.77 -13.84
N GLN A 707 19.51 -42.95 -13.43
CA GLN A 707 20.37 -44.09 -13.08
C GLN A 707 21.16 -44.59 -14.29
N ARG A 708 20.57 -44.55 -15.49
CA ARG A 708 21.29 -44.87 -16.74
C ARG A 708 22.33 -43.81 -17.09
N GLN A 709 22.07 -42.53 -16.82
CA GLN A 709 23.08 -41.47 -16.92
C GLN A 709 24.20 -41.62 -15.89
N ARG A 710 23.88 -41.91 -14.61
CA ARG A 710 24.86 -42.18 -13.54
C ARG A 710 25.76 -43.38 -13.91
N MET A 711 25.17 -44.49 -14.35
CA MET A 711 25.90 -45.70 -14.79
C MET A 711 26.75 -45.43 -16.05
N ALA A 712 26.24 -44.67 -17.01
CA ALA A 712 26.98 -44.27 -18.21
C ALA A 712 28.19 -43.39 -17.88
N ALA A 713 28.02 -42.41 -16.98
CA ALA A 713 29.12 -41.57 -16.49
C ALA A 713 30.17 -42.39 -15.73
N LEU A 714 29.74 -43.32 -14.86
CA LEU A 714 30.63 -44.22 -14.11
C LEU A 714 31.47 -45.12 -15.04
N LEU A 715 30.87 -45.61 -16.12
CA LEU A 715 31.54 -46.47 -17.11
C LEU A 715 32.31 -45.68 -18.19
N GLY A 716 32.22 -44.34 -18.22
CA GLY A 716 32.79 -43.50 -19.28
C GLY A 716 32.18 -43.78 -20.67
N LYS A 717 30.89 -44.12 -20.72
CA LYS A 717 30.15 -44.55 -21.93
C LYS A 717 28.98 -43.61 -22.26
N PRO A 718 28.50 -43.58 -23.51
CA PRO A 718 27.23 -42.94 -23.84
C PRO A 718 26.04 -43.69 -23.18
N VAL A 719 24.97 -42.96 -22.87
CA VAL A 719 23.81 -43.45 -22.09
C VAL A 719 23.12 -44.68 -22.69
N ASN A 720 23.20 -44.87 -24.00
CA ASN A 720 22.56 -45.96 -24.73
C ASN A 720 23.51 -47.12 -25.09
N ASP A 721 24.70 -47.18 -24.47
CA ASP A 721 25.67 -48.25 -24.72
C ASP A 721 25.14 -49.62 -24.20
N ALA A 722 25.47 -50.70 -24.90
CA ALA A 722 25.12 -52.06 -24.50
C ALA A 722 25.74 -52.44 -23.13
N ALA A 723 26.93 -51.91 -22.80
CA ALA A 723 27.56 -52.13 -21.50
C ALA A 723 26.79 -51.48 -20.34
N VAL A 724 26.24 -50.27 -20.55
CA VAL A 724 25.38 -49.58 -19.57
C VAL A 724 24.08 -50.36 -19.37
N THR A 725 23.52 -50.88 -20.47
CA THR A 725 22.30 -51.70 -20.44
C THR A 725 22.51 -53.04 -19.74
N ALA A 726 23.68 -53.69 -19.93
CA ALA A 726 24.05 -54.90 -19.22
C ALA A 726 24.25 -54.65 -17.72
N ALA A 727 25.01 -53.61 -17.34
CA ALA A 727 25.25 -53.26 -15.94
C ALA A 727 23.94 -52.96 -15.16
N LEU A 728 22.96 -52.30 -15.79
CA LEU A 728 21.65 -52.09 -15.18
C LEU A 728 20.77 -53.34 -15.11
N LYS A 729 20.96 -54.32 -16.00
CA LYS A 729 20.22 -55.59 -15.98
C LYS A 729 20.56 -56.41 -14.73
N ASP A 730 21.81 -56.34 -14.29
CA ASP A 730 22.30 -57.00 -13.08
C ASP A 730 21.96 -56.22 -11.79
N GLN A 731 21.37 -55.02 -11.92
CA GLN A 731 20.95 -54.15 -10.81
C GLN A 731 19.48 -53.68 -10.99
N PRO A 732 18.49 -54.61 -10.95
CA PRO A 732 17.09 -54.31 -11.24
C PRO A 732 16.47 -53.27 -10.28
N ASP A 733 17.00 -53.11 -9.07
CA ASP A 733 16.53 -52.10 -8.11
C ASP A 733 16.77 -50.66 -8.57
N LEU A 734 17.79 -50.42 -9.41
CA LEU A 734 18.05 -49.13 -10.05
C LEU A 734 17.06 -48.80 -11.19
N LEU A 735 16.20 -49.76 -11.56
CA LEU A 735 15.17 -49.60 -12.60
C LEU A 735 13.77 -49.43 -12.01
N GLN A 736 13.60 -49.44 -10.69
CA GLN A 736 12.31 -49.19 -10.06
C GLN A 736 11.80 -47.77 -10.39
N PRO A 737 10.48 -47.59 -10.63
CA PRO A 737 9.92 -46.26 -10.86
C PRO A 737 10.12 -45.34 -9.65
N ALA A 738 10.14 -44.02 -9.92
CA ALA A 738 10.15 -43.02 -8.87
C ALA A 738 8.91 -43.17 -7.97
N TRP A 739 9.05 -42.91 -6.68
CA TRP A 739 7.94 -43.03 -5.72
C TRP A 739 6.70 -42.24 -6.16
N SER A 740 6.90 -41.05 -6.71
CA SER A 740 5.85 -40.17 -7.23
C SER A 740 5.11 -40.72 -8.45
N SER A 741 5.68 -41.67 -9.21
CA SER A 741 5.05 -42.28 -10.39
C SER A 741 4.46 -43.68 -10.13
N LEU A 742 4.47 -44.16 -8.87
CA LEU A 742 3.81 -45.41 -8.51
C LEU A 742 2.29 -45.33 -8.70
N THR A 743 1.70 -46.34 -9.35
CA THR A 743 0.25 -46.56 -9.32
C THR A 743 -0.25 -46.79 -7.89
N GLU A 744 -1.55 -46.62 -7.64
CA GLU A 744 -2.12 -46.75 -6.29
C GLU A 744 -1.87 -48.14 -5.68
N ALA A 745 -2.08 -49.20 -6.46
CA ALA A 745 -1.80 -50.57 -6.05
C ALA A 745 -0.32 -50.81 -5.75
N GLN A 746 0.60 -50.24 -6.55
CA GLN A 746 2.04 -50.34 -6.29
C GLN A 746 2.45 -49.57 -5.04
N ALA A 747 1.90 -48.36 -4.82
CA ALA A 747 2.18 -47.57 -3.63
C ALA A 747 1.70 -48.29 -2.34
N LEU A 748 0.51 -48.88 -2.35
CA LEU A 748 0.02 -49.71 -1.24
C LEU A 748 0.87 -50.96 -1.02
N ALA A 749 1.37 -51.60 -2.08
CA ALA A 749 2.27 -52.76 -1.95
C ALA A 749 3.61 -52.40 -1.27
N GLN A 750 4.09 -51.16 -1.38
CA GLN A 750 5.32 -50.71 -0.70
C GLN A 750 5.11 -50.43 0.80
N LEU A 751 3.87 -50.40 1.31
CA LEU A 751 3.58 -50.07 2.71
C LEU A 751 4.33 -50.98 3.71
N GLY A 752 4.37 -52.28 3.41
CA GLY A 752 5.08 -53.29 4.22
C GLY A 752 6.60 -53.20 4.15
N SER A 753 7.16 -52.45 3.20
CA SER A 753 8.61 -52.20 3.08
C SER A 753 9.06 -50.92 3.80
N LEU A 754 8.14 -50.12 4.33
CA LEU A 754 8.46 -48.96 5.16
C LEU A 754 8.98 -49.39 6.53
N SER A 755 9.98 -48.68 7.06
CA SER A 755 10.48 -48.90 8.42
C SER A 755 9.41 -48.61 9.48
N ALA A 756 9.55 -49.17 10.69
CA ALA A 756 8.62 -48.92 11.79
C ALA A 756 8.44 -47.42 12.09
N THR A 757 9.52 -46.63 11.97
CA THR A 757 9.49 -45.16 12.08
C THR A 757 8.63 -44.53 10.97
N GLN A 758 8.80 -44.93 9.71
CA GLN A 758 8.00 -44.43 8.59
C GLN A 758 6.52 -44.83 8.72
N GLN A 759 6.22 -46.04 9.21
CA GLN A 759 4.85 -46.48 9.48
C GLN A 759 4.20 -45.69 10.63
N SER A 760 4.94 -45.39 11.70
CA SER A 760 4.47 -44.54 12.81
C SER A 760 4.19 -43.09 12.36
N LEU A 761 5.05 -42.53 11.51
CA LEU A 761 4.79 -41.23 10.86
C LEU A 761 3.51 -41.28 10.00
N LEU A 762 3.24 -42.37 9.30
CA LEU A 762 1.98 -42.53 8.56
C LEU A 762 0.76 -42.56 9.50
N VAL A 763 0.82 -43.31 10.61
CA VAL A 763 -0.23 -43.32 11.66
C VAL A 763 -0.52 -41.89 12.16
N SER A 764 0.54 -41.12 12.46
CA SER A 764 0.45 -39.70 12.84
C SER A 764 -0.30 -38.87 11.77
N ARG A 765 0.06 -39.02 10.49
CA ARG A 765 -0.58 -38.27 9.39
C ARG A 765 -2.04 -38.64 9.17
N VAL A 766 -2.42 -39.92 9.31
CA VAL A 766 -3.81 -40.34 9.21
C VAL A 766 -4.64 -39.71 10.32
N LEU A 767 -4.10 -39.65 11.55
CA LEU A 767 -4.73 -38.95 12.68
C LEU A 767 -4.86 -37.44 12.44
N MET A 768 -3.83 -36.77 11.92
CA MET A 768 -3.91 -35.34 11.55
C MET A 768 -4.93 -35.08 10.42
N ASN A 769 -5.05 -35.99 9.44
CA ASN A 769 -6.08 -35.86 8.40
C ASN A 769 -7.50 -36.10 8.94
N ALA A 770 -7.66 -37.02 9.89
CA ALA A 770 -8.92 -37.24 10.61
C ALA A 770 -9.28 -36.07 11.54
N LEU A 771 -8.29 -35.36 12.09
CA LEU A 771 -8.47 -34.12 12.85
C LEU A 771 -8.96 -32.96 11.95
N ALA A 772 -8.40 -32.83 10.74
CA ALA A 772 -8.86 -31.84 9.76
C ALA A 772 -10.32 -32.05 9.31
N ALA A 773 -10.79 -33.30 9.31
CA ALA A 773 -12.18 -33.63 9.02
C ALA A 773 -13.16 -33.32 10.16
N GLN A 774 -12.70 -32.90 11.34
CA GLN A 774 -13.58 -32.51 12.46
C GLN A 774 -14.10 -31.08 12.34
N THR A 775 -15.21 -30.79 13.02
CA THR A 775 -15.68 -29.41 13.25
C THR A 775 -14.64 -28.62 14.06
N SER A 776 -14.59 -27.29 13.88
CA SER A 776 -13.59 -26.44 14.56
C SER A 776 -13.61 -26.63 16.09
N ASP A 777 -14.78 -26.69 16.73
CA ASP A 777 -14.88 -26.89 18.19
C ASP A 777 -14.25 -28.22 18.66
N VAL A 778 -14.48 -29.32 17.94
CA VAL A 778 -13.88 -30.64 18.25
C VAL A 778 -12.38 -30.63 17.97
N ARG A 779 -11.96 -30.06 16.83
CA ARG A 779 -10.54 -29.93 16.47
C ARG A 779 -9.77 -29.12 17.50
N VAL A 780 -10.26 -27.93 17.85
CA VAL A 780 -9.67 -27.05 18.87
C VAL A 780 -9.61 -27.76 20.22
N SER A 781 -10.67 -28.46 20.62
CA SER A 781 -10.72 -29.22 21.88
C SER A 781 -9.72 -30.39 21.93
N ALA A 782 -9.44 -31.03 20.79
CA ALA A 782 -8.40 -32.04 20.68
C ALA A 782 -7.00 -31.40 20.68
N LEU A 783 -6.79 -30.33 19.92
CA LEU A 783 -5.52 -29.62 19.83
C LEU A 783 -5.05 -29.05 21.17
N THR A 784 -5.95 -28.52 22.01
CA THR A 784 -5.57 -28.05 23.36
C THR A 784 -5.07 -29.17 24.28
N GLN A 785 -5.43 -30.43 24.02
CA GLN A 785 -4.99 -31.60 24.79
C GLN A 785 -3.76 -32.28 24.20
N LEU A 786 -3.53 -32.14 22.88
CA LEU A 786 -2.43 -32.78 22.16
C LEU A 786 -1.20 -31.88 22.07
N ALA A 787 -1.37 -30.57 21.87
CA ALA A 787 -0.27 -29.62 21.74
C ALA A 787 0.54 -29.47 23.04
N ALA A 788 1.83 -29.12 22.92
CA ALA A 788 2.63 -28.75 24.08
C ALA A 788 2.25 -27.35 24.56
N SER A 789 2.22 -27.15 25.88
CA SER A 789 1.89 -25.85 26.50
C SER A 789 2.85 -24.73 26.07
N ALA A 790 4.13 -25.05 25.83
CA ALA A 790 5.12 -24.11 25.32
C ALA A 790 4.81 -23.63 23.88
N ASP A 791 4.29 -24.50 23.02
CA ASP A 791 3.99 -24.14 21.63
C ASP A 791 2.67 -23.37 21.53
N LEU A 792 1.68 -23.73 22.34
CA LEU A 792 0.48 -22.92 22.56
C LEU A 792 0.80 -21.50 23.09
N ALA A 793 1.80 -21.36 23.95
CA ALA A 793 2.25 -20.05 24.45
C ALA A 793 2.90 -19.21 23.34
N LYS A 794 3.84 -19.78 22.56
CA LYS A 794 4.44 -19.09 21.42
C LYS A 794 3.40 -18.69 20.37
N LEU A 795 2.41 -19.55 20.11
CA LEU A 795 1.29 -19.24 19.22
C LEU A 795 0.42 -18.10 19.78
N ALA A 796 0.17 -18.08 21.10
CA ALA A 796 -0.59 -17.01 21.74
C ALA A 796 0.11 -15.64 21.58
N ASP A 797 1.44 -15.62 21.65
CA ASP A 797 2.24 -14.40 21.44
C ASP A 797 2.24 -13.97 19.97
N TYR A 798 2.27 -14.91 19.04
CA TYR A 798 2.10 -14.62 17.61
C TYR A 798 0.69 -14.09 17.28
N VAL A 799 -0.35 -14.70 17.84
CA VAL A 799 -1.74 -14.24 17.71
C VAL A 799 -1.93 -12.86 18.34
N ALA A 800 -1.29 -12.56 19.47
CA ALA A 800 -1.28 -11.23 20.06
C ALA A 800 -0.68 -10.20 19.09
N LEU A 801 0.49 -10.51 18.52
CA LEU A 801 1.18 -9.67 17.55
C LEU A 801 0.35 -9.44 16.26
N MET A 802 -0.33 -10.48 15.73
CA MET A 802 -1.08 -10.39 14.47
C MET A 802 -2.49 -9.83 14.60
N SER A 803 -3.16 -10.03 15.74
CA SER A 803 -4.56 -9.62 15.94
C SER A 803 -4.73 -8.39 16.84
N GLY A 804 -3.70 -8.00 17.60
CA GLY A 804 -3.73 -6.97 18.64
C GLY A 804 -4.21 -7.49 20.00
N GLN A 805 -4.63 -8.77 20.09
CA GLN A 805 -5.17 -9.38 21.30
C GLN A 805 -4.59 -10.78 21.52
N ARG A 806 -4.01 -11.03 22.70
CA ARG A 806 -3.60 -12.37 23.12
C ARG A 806 -4.85 -13.22 23.37
N GLY A 807 -4.82 -14.50 23.00
CA GLY A 807 -5.90 -15.43 23.34
C GLY A 807 -5.99 -15.63 24.85
N ALA A 808 -7.22 -15.61 25.40
CA ALA A 808 -7.46 -15.73 26.84
C ALA A 808 -7.24 -17.15 27.38
N THR A 809 -7.38 -18.16 26.51
CA THR A 809 -7.16 -19.59 26.77
C THR A 809 -6.52 -20.24 25.55
N ALA A 810 -5.97 -21.46 25.69
CA ALA A 810 -5.45 -22.21 24.56
C ALA A 810 -6.48 -22.40 23.42
N ALA A 811 -7.75 -22.66 23.78
CA ALA A 811 -8.84 -22.80 22.81
C ALA A 811 -9.24 -21.47 22.14
N ASP A 812 -9.06 -20.34 22.83
CA ASP A 812 -9.24 -19.00 22.24
C ASP A 812 -8.07 -18.64 21.30
N THR A 813 -6.83 -18.94 21.68
CA THR A 813 -5.65 -18.78 20.83
C THR A 813 -5.77 -19.53 19.50
N LEU A 814 -6.16 -20.81 19.52
CA LEU A 814 -6.32 -21.61 18.30
C LEU A 814 -7.42 -21.05 17.40
N ARG A 815 -8.62 -20.77 17.93
CA ARG A 815 -9.72 -20.16 17.14
C ARG A 815 -9.34 -18.80 16.56
N ARG A 816 -8.58 -17.99 17.30
CA ARG A 816 -8.07 -16.70 16.80
C ARG A 816 -7.03 -16.88 15.69
N PHE A 817 -6.19 -17.92 15.75
CA PHE A 817 -5.26 -18.26 14.68
C PHE A 817 -5.99 -18.74 13.42
N GLU A 818 -6.94 -19.68 13.55
CA GLU A 818 -7.78 -20.14 12.43
C GLU A 818 -8.53 -18.99 11.74
N ALA A 819 -8.90 -17.95 12.52
CA ALA A 819 -9.60 -16.75 12.03
C ALA A 819 -8.68 -15.65 11.47
N LEU A 820 -7.34 -15.81 11.49
CA LEU A 820 -6.44 -14.87 10.82
C LEU A 820 -6.56 -15.00 9.29
N PRO A 821 -6.42 -13.90 8.53
CA PRO A 821 -6.17 -13.96 7.09
C PRO A 821 -4.99 -14.90 6.79
N LEU A 822 -5.04 -15.61 5.66
CA LEU A 822 -4.07 -16.68 5.34
C LEU A 822 -2.63 -16.16 5.33
N GLU A 823 -2.45 -14.94 4.85
CA GLU A 823 -1.18 -14.22 4.75
C GLU A 823 -0.58 -13.97 6.14
N ARG A 824 -1.42 -13.91 7.19
CA ARG A 824 -1.01 -13.83 8.60
C ARG A 824 -0.91 -15.19 9.29
N GLN A 825 -1.20 -16.29 8.60
CA GLN A 825 -0.89 -17.65 9.05
C GLN A 825 0.45 -18.15 8.45
N ILE A 826 0.73 -17.78 7.19
CA ILE A 826 1.91 -18.20 6.41
C ILE A 826 3.24 -18.09 7.19
N PRO A 827 3.61 -16.94 7.80
CA PRO A 827 4.90 -16.81 8.49
C PRO A 827 5.03 -17.74 9.72
N TRP A 828 3.92 -18.06 10.38
CA TRP A 828 3.90 -18.99 11.50
C TRP A 828 4.05 -20.44 11.04
N LEU A 829 3.25 -20.85 10.05
CA LEU A 829 3.30 -22.21 9.51
C LEU A 829 4.67 -22.51 8.88
N ASN A 830 5.27 -21.54 8.18
CA ASN A 830 6.64 -21.65 7.67
C ASN A 830 7.67 -21.77 8.81
N ARG A 831 7.51 -21.06 9.93
CA ARG A 831 8.39 -21.20 11.11
C ARG A 831 8.30 -22.59 11.74
N VAL A 832 7.10 -23.19 11.81
CA VAL A 832 6.95 -24.57 12.30
C VAL A 832 7.66 -25.54 11.36
N LEU A 833 7.49 -25.41 10.05
CA LEU A 833 8.20 -26.23 9.06
C LEU A 833 9.73 -26.10 9.20
N ILE A 834 10.25 -24.88 9.32
CA ILE A 834 11.69 -24.61 9.53
C ILE A 834 12.21 -25.33 10.79
N GLY A 835 11.44 -25.29 11.89
CA GLY A 835 11.78 -25.98 13.13
C GLY A 835 11.77 -27.51 13.00
N GLU A 836 10.77 -28.06 12.30
CA GLU A 836 10.67 -29.50 12.00
C GLU A 836 11.85 -29.98 11.14
N LEU A 837 12.22 -29.24 10.09
CA LEU A 837 13.35 -29.57 9.22
C LEU A 837 14.70 -29.48 9.93
N ARG A 838 14.92 -28.43 10.73
CA ARG A 838 16.12 -28.30 11.57
C ARG A 838 16.22 -29.49 12.54
N SER A 839 15.13 -29.86 13.21
CA SER A 839 15.12 -30.98 14.16
C SER A 839 15.35 -32.34 13.48
N ALA A 840 14.66 -32.62 12.36
CA ALA A 840 14.82 -33.86 11.61
C ALA A 840 16.23 -33.99 10.98
N GLY A 841 16.73 -32.91 10.38
CA GLY A 841 18.06 -32.87 9.76
C GLY A 841 19.19 -33.09 10.76
N ARG A 842 19.13 -32.47 11.96
CA ARG A 842 20.15 -32.68 13.00
C ARG A 842 20.21 -34.13 13.47
N VAL A 843 19.05 -34.77 13.66
CA VAL A 843 18.97 -36.20 14.00
C VAL A 843 19.54 -37.07 12.87
N ALA A 844 19.17 -36.81 11.61
CA ALA A 844 19.69 -37.56 10.47
C ALA A 844 21.21 -37.38 10.26
N SER A 845 21.76 -36.19 10.53
CA SER A 845 23.21 -35.90 10.38
C SER A 845 24.11 -36.62 11.39
N SER A 846 23.53 -37.16 12.48
CA SER A 846 24.23 -38.00 13.46
C SER A 846 24.05 -39.50 13.24
N LEU A 847 23.26 -39.91 12.24
CA LEU A 847 22.97 -41.31 11.91
C LEU A 847 23.66 -41.69 10.59
N GLU A 848 23.79 -43.00 10.35
CA GLU A 848 24.36 -43.57 9.12
C GLU A 848 23.33 -44.39 8.33
N ALA A 849 23.65 -44.66 7.05
CA ALA A 849 22.90 -45.57 6.16
C ALA A 849 21.36 -45.42 6.23
N ASP A 850 20.63 -46.50 6.50
CA ASP A 850 19.16 -46.52 6.50
C ASP A 850 18.54 -45.76 7.70
N GLU A 851 19.26 -45.67 8.83
CA GLU A 851 18.81 -44.92 10.00
C GLU A 851 18.80 -43.40 9.71
N ARG A 852 19.77 -42.91 8.94
CA ARG A 852 19.78 -41.53 8.41
C ARG A 852 18.54 -41.25 7.56
N TRP A 853 18.15 -42.19 6.69
CA TRP A 853 16.93 -42.08 5.89
C TRP A 853 15.66 -42.05 6.76
N ALA A 854 15.59 -42.89 7.78
CA ALA A 854 14.50 -42.86 8.76
C ALA A 854 14.44 -41.52 9.52
N GLY A 855 15.60 -40.92 9.83
CA GLY A 855 15.70 -39.58 10.43
C GLY A 855 15.11 -38.47 9.54
N TYR A 856 15.42 -38.48 8.23
CA TYR A 856 14.87 -37.49 7.30
C TYR A 856 13.37 -37.65 7.04
N ALA A 857 12.79 -38.85 7.19
CA ALA A 857 11.39 -39.11 6.86
C ALA A 857 10.40 -38.16 7.55
N ARG A 858 10.70 -37.72 8.78
CA ARG A 858 9.95 -36.69 9.52
C ARG A 858 9.97 -35.33 8.81
N GLY A 859 11.12 -34.91 8.29
CA GLY A 859 11.28 -33.65 7.56
C GLY A 859 10.51 -33.65 6.24
N TYR A 860 10.57 -34.75 5.48
CA TYR A 860 9.74 -34.93 4.28
C TYR A 860 8.25 -34.91 4.60
N GLN A 861 7.82 -35.54 5.71
CA GLN A 861 6.44 -35.45 6.16
C GLN A 861 6.03 -34.02 6.53
N ALA A 862 6.89 -33.24 7.21
CA ALA A 862 6.58 -31.84 7.52
C ALA A 862 6.40 -31.00 6.24
N ILE A 863 7.25 -31.21 5.23
CA ILE A 863 7.11 -30.57 3.91
C ILE A 863 5.79 -31.00 3.25
N ASP A 864 5.42 -32.27 3.31
CA ASP A 864 4.24 -32.82 2.63
C ASP A 864 2.91 -32.52 3.34
N LEU A 865 2.94 -32.21 4.65
CA LEU A 865 1.80 -31.66 5.40
C LEU A 865 1.50 -30.21 4.99
N LEU A 866 2.55 -29.39 4.78
CA LEU A 866 2.39 -27.98 4.40
C LEU A 866 2.26 -27.79 2.88
N PHE A 867 2.97 -28.59 2.10
CA PHE A 867 3.07 -28.52 0.64
C PHE A 867 2.98 -29.93 0.02
N PRO A 868 1.76 -30.50 -0.11
CA PRO A 868 1.55 -31.87 -0.60
C PRO A 868 2.33 -32.21 -1.88
N ALA A 869 3.28 -33.14 -1.79
CA ALA A 869 4.26 -33.48 -2.83
C ALA A 869 3.66 -34.31 -3.97
N GLY A 870 2.52 -34.95 -3.74
CA GLY A 870 1.71 -35.64 -4.76
C GLY A 870 0.91 -34.71 -5.68
N ASP A 871 0.92 -33.40 -5.45
CA ASP A 871 0.29 -32.43 -6.35
C ASP A 871 1.11 -32.28 -7.64
N ALA A 872 0.72 -33.04 -8.68
CA ALA A 872 1.31 -32.96 -10.01
C ALA A 872 1.11 -31.60 -10.71
N THR A 873 0.28 -30.70 -10.15
CA THR A 873 0.08 -29.34 -10.68
C THR A 873 1.04 -28.30 -10.09
N ARG A 874 1.77 -28.61 -9.00
CA ARG A 874 2.74 -27.67 -8.42
C ARG A 874 3.90 -27.43 -9.41
N PRO A 875 4.16 -26.18 -9.83
CA PRO A 875 5.18 -25.91 -10.82
C PRO A 875 6.60 -26.05 -10.25
N ALA A 876 7.54 -26.44 -11.12
CA ALA A 876 8.98 -26.36 -10.86
C ALA A 876 9.49 -24.90 -10.95
N ALA A 877 8.94 -24.05 -10.08
CA ALA A 877 9.21 -22.62 -9.98
C ALA A 877 10.71 -22.32 -9.76
N GLN A 878 11.13 -21.10 -10.10
CA GLN A 878 12.48 -20.62 -9.81
C GLN A 878 12.45 -19.30 -9.02
N VAL A 879 13.29 -19.19 -7.99
CA VAL A 879 13.67 -17.90 -7.41
C VAL A 879 15.03 -17.50 -7.99
N ARG A 880 15.11 -16.35 -8.66
CA ARG A 880 16.31 -15.91 -9.39
C ARG A 880 16.81 -14.56 -8.88
N MET A 881 18.11 -14.48 -8.59
CA MET A 881 18.76 -13.28 -8.07
C MET A 881 20.11 -13.03 -8.78
N PRO A 882 20.18 -13.00 -10.13
CA PRO A 882 21.45 -13.05 -10.86
C PRO A 882 22.41 -11.92 -10.45
N THR A 883 21.90 -10.68 -10.34
CA THR A 883 22.65 -9.51 -9.86
C THR A 883 21.86 -8.75 -8.80
N SER A 884 21.38 -9.43 -7.76
CA SER A 884 20.49 -8.84 -6.75
C SER A 884 20.72 -9.40 -5.33
N GLN A 885 20.06 -8.81 -4.32
CA GLN A 885 20.15 -9.23 -2.91
C GLN A 885 18.77 -9.38 -2.23
N ILE A 886 18.72 -10.23 -1.20
CA ILE A 886 17.65 -10.25 -0.19
C ILE A 886 18.34 -10.03 1.15
N LYS A 887 18.07 -8.90 1.81
CA LYS A 887 18.93 -8.43 2.91
C LYS A 887 18.15 -7.85 4.07
N THR A 888 18.54 -8.19 5.30
CA THR A 888 18.10 -7.48 6.50
C THR A 888 19.29 -6.78 7.14
N LEU A 889 19.17 -5.46 7.36
CA LEU A 889 20.25 -4.66 7.95
C LEU A 889 20.20 -4.67 9.49
N GLN A 890 19.01 -4.81 10.06
CA GLN A 890 18.75 -4.96 11.49
C GLN A 890 18.09 -6.31 11.77
N ASN A 891 18.07 -6.72 13.05
CA ASN A 891 17.56 -8.01 13.51
C ASN A 891 16.18 -8.35 12.92
N ALA A 892 16.17 -9.22 11.91
CA ALA A 892 14.98 -9.71 11.21
C ALA A 892 15.34 -10.91 10.33
N ASP A 893 14.47 -11.92 10.34
CA ASP A 893 14.67 -13.19 9.63
C ASP A 893 14.43 -13.08 8.12
N ILE A 894 15.06 -13.97 7.36
CA ILE A 894 14.80 -14.23 5.94
C ILE A 894 14.35 -15.69 5.79
N SER A 895 13.12 -15.90 5.33
CA SER A 895 12.56 -17.21 4.99
C SER A 895 12.26 -17.28 3.50
N LEU A 896 12.87 -18.22 2.78
CA LEU A 896 12.68 -18.46 1.36
C LEU A 896 12.21 -19.89 1.13
N LEU A 897 11.02 -20.06 0.55
CA LEU A 897 10.41 -21.36 0.28
C LEU A 897 10.09 -21.51 -1.21
N ASN A 898 10.55 -22.61 -1.81
CA ASN A 898 10.18 -23.04 -3.15
C ASN A 898 9.96 -24.58 -3.15
N PRO A 899 8.81 -25.05 -2.65
CA PRO A 899 8.51 -26.49 -2.51
C PRO A 899 8.32 -27.23 -3.85
N GLY A 900 8.31 -26.51 -4.98
CA GLY A 900 8.20 -27.09 -6.33
C GLY A 900 9.51 -27.17 -7.10
N GLY A 901 10.42 -26.20 -6.91
CA GLY A 901 11.64 -26.05 -7.71
C GLY A 901 12.85 -25.57 -6.93
N GLY A 902 13.65 -24.69 -7.53
CA GLY A 902 15.00 -24.32 -7.06
C GLY A 902 15.23 -22.84 -6.81
N VAL A 903 16.44 -22.51 -6.36
CA VAL A 903 16.91 -21.14 -6.12
C VAL A 903 18.25 -20.95 -6.81
N ASN A 904 18.37 -19.84 -7.54
CA ASN A 904 19.63 -19.33 -8.04
C ASN A 904 19.89 -17.95 -7.42
N ALA A 905 20.85 -17.89 -6.50
CA ALA A 905 21.15 -16.70 -5.70
C ALA A 905 22.19 -15.75 -6.34
N GLY A 906 22.66 -16.03 -7.56
CA GLY A 906 23.70 -15.23 -8.22
C GLY A 906 24.14 -15.71 -9.61
N GLU A 907 24.74 -14.81 -10.37
CA GLU A 907 25.25 -15.14 -11.71
C GLU A 907 26.51 -16.03 -11.69
N VAL A 908 26.68 -16.85 -12.72
CA VAL A 908 27.81 -17.80 -12.87
C VAL A 908 29.12 -17.08 -13.19
N THR A 909 29.03 -15.92 -13.81
CA THR A 909 30.13 -14.99 -14.14
C THR A 909 30.06 -13.74 -13.27
N ALA A 910 31.21 -13.09 -13.04
CA ALA A 910 31.27 -11.87 -12.23
C ALA A 910 30.50 -10.72 -12.91
N GLY A 911 29.43 -10.25 -12.26
CA GLY A 911 28.68 -9.06 -12.69
C GLY A 911 29.39 -7.75 -12.31
N SER A 912 28.83 -6.62 -12.74
CA SER A 912 29.36 -5.27 -12.48
C SER A 912 29.03 -4.70 -11.10
N LYS A 913 28.16 -5.36 -10.32
CA LYS A 913 27.77 -4.90 -8.98
C LYS A 913 28.81 -5.26 -7.92
N SER A 914 28.86 -4.45 -6.85
CA SER A 914 29.78 -4.72 -5.75
C SER A 914 29.36 -5.96 -4.94
N PRO A 915 30.33 -6.64 -4.29
CA PRO A 915 30.05 -7.72 -3.33
C PRO A 915 28.98 -7.38 -2.28
N THR A 916 28.85 -6.10 -1.89
CA THR A 916 27.90 -5.63 -0.87
C THR A 916 26.44 -5.53 -1.33
N GLU A 917 26.19 -5.64 -2.63
CA GLU A 917 24.87 -5.52 -3.28
C GLU A 917 24.30 -6.86 -3.77
N LEU A 918 24.92 -7.99 -3.38
CA LEU A 918 24.63 -9.32 -3.91
C LEU A 918 24.36 -10.35 -2.80
N GLY A 919 23.36 -11.20 -3.04
CA GLY A 919 23.08 -12.40 -2.25
C GLY A 919 22.13 -12.23 -1.06
N ILE A 920 22.06 -13.26 -0.22
CA ILE A 920 21.10 -13.37 0.88
C ILE A 920 21.84 -13.14 2.20
N VAL A 921 21.52 -12.07 2.92
CA VAL A 921 22.35 -11.62 4.05
C VAL A 921 21.53 -11.05 5.22
N THR A 922 21.75 -11.56 6.43
CA THR A 922 21.31 -10.92 7.68
C THR A 922 22.50 -10.27 8.38
N VAL A 923 22.46 -8.94 8.54
CA VAL A 923 23.63 -8.16 8.98
C VAL A 923 23.69 -8.03 10.50
N SER A 924 22.73 -7.34 11.13
CA SER A 924 22.66 -7.20 12.60
C SER A 924 21.74 -8.25 13.25
N GLY A 925 21.82 -9.49 12.77
CA GLY A 925 21.07 -10.65 13.27
C GLY A 925 19.78 -10.98 12.50
N GLY A 926 19.17 -12.12 12.88
CA GLY A 926 18.06 -12.77 12.19
C GLY A 926 18.50 -14.07 11.50
N ASP A 927 17.65 -15.11 11.57
CA ASP A 927 17.90 -16.40 10.92
C ASP A 927 17.75 -16.27 9.39
N VAL A 928 18.53 -17.07 8.64
CA VAL A 928 18.28 -17.34 7.20
C VAL A 928 17.79 -18.77 7.07
N SER A 929 16.66 -18.97 6.39
CA SER A 929 16.10 -20.29 6.11
C SER A 929 15.70 -20.42 4.65
N ALA A 930 16.22 -21.43 3.96
CA ALA A 930 15.87 -21.77 2.59
C ALA A 930 15.37 -23.21 2.47
N ILE A 931 14.19 -23.41 1.87
CA ILE A 931 13.59 -24.73 1.66
C ILE A 931 13.24 -24.87 0.18
N VAL A 932 13.90 -25.80 -0.51
CA VAL A 932 13.75 -26.03 -1.95
C VAL A 932 13.49 -27.50 -2.27
N LYS A 933 12.89 -27.77 -3.43
CA LYS A 933 12.80 -29.14 -3.96
C LYS A 933 14.00 -29.50 -4.81
N GLN A 934 14.42 -28.59 -5.69
CA GLN A 934 15.56 -28.77 -6.60
C GLN A 934 16.82 -28.11 -6.02
N ASN A 935 17.76 -27.69 -6.86
CA ASN A 935 19.03 -27.13 -6.44
C ASN A 935 18.89 -25.78 -5.72
N PHE A 936 19.85 -25.50 -4.85
CA PHE A 936 20.19 -24.16 -4.40
C PHE A 936 21.60 -23.81 -4.90
N ASP A 937 21.67 -22.92 -5.89
CA ASP A 937 22.91 -22.52 -6.55
C ASP A 937 23.34 -21.11 -6.09
N VAL A 938 24.47 -21.00 -5.39
CA VAL A 938 25.02 -19.70 -4.91
C VAL A 938 25.87 -18.99 -5.97
N ASN A 939 26.53 -19.74 -6.86
CA ASN A 939 27.37 -19.21 -7.95
C ASN A 939 28.45 -18.19 -7.48
N GLN A 940 28.44 -16.94 -7.93
CA GLN A 940 29.38 -15.89 -7.47
C GLN A 940 28.79 -14.95 -6.39
N SER A 941 27.73 -15.41 -5.73
CA SER A 941 27.01 -14.66 -4.70
C SER A 941 27.27 -15.23 -3.30
N ARG A 942 26.39 -14.95 -2.34
CA ARG A 942 26.56 -15.36 -0.93
C ARG A 942 25.25 -15.66 -0.22
N VAL A 943 25.33 -16.49 0.81
CA VAL A 943 24.27 -16.69 1.82
C VAL A 943 24.91 -16.59 3.20
N PHE A 944 24.80 -15.44 3.87
CA PHE A 944 25.52 -15.15 5.11
C PHE A 944 24.61 -14.71 6.28
N THR A 945 24.89 -15.23 7.48
CA THR A 945 24.48 -14.60 8.74
C THR A 945 25.71 -13.99 9.43
N ILE A 946 25.66 -12.69 9.74
CA ILE A 946 26.80 -11.94 10.27
C ILE A 946 26.68 -11.74 11.78
N GLY A 947 25.54 -11.20 12.22
CA GLY A 947 25.18 -11.04 13.63
C GLY A 947 24.68 -12.33 14.27
N GLN A 948 23.76 -12.22 15.23
CA GLN A 948 23.11 -13.39 15.83
C GLN A 948 22.03 -13.94 14.88
N GLY A 949 22.29 -15.07 14.23
CA GLY A 949 21.34 -15.76 13.37
C GLY A 949 21.88 -17.09 12.84
N ASN A 950 21.05 -18.12 12.87
CA ASN A 950 21.34 -19.45 12.32
C ASN A 950 21.05 -19.47 10.82
N LEU A 951 21.66 -20.43 10.11
CA LEU A 951 21.48 -20.60 8.67
C LEU A 951 21.00 -22.03 8.39
N LEU A 952 19.75 -22.18 7.93
CA LEU A 952 19.18 -23.45 7.48
C LEU A 952 19.04 -23.46 5.96
N MET A 953 19.51 -24.51 5.29
CA MET A 953 19.19 -24.79 3.89
C MET A 953 18.80 -26.26 3.73
N TRP A 954 17.64 -26.50 3.10
CA TRP A 954 17.13 -27.83 2.80
C TRP A 954 16.82 -27.96 1.31
N SER A 955 17.45 -28.91 0.62
CA SER A 955 17.06 -29.36 -0.72
C SER A 955 16.50 -30.78 -0.68
N SER A 956 15.26 -30.94 -1.14
CA SER A 956 14.52 -32.21 -0.98
C SER A 956 14.83 -33.26 -2.05
N ALA A 957 15.32 -32.85 -3.22
CA ALA A 957 15.59 -33.72 -4.37
C ALA A 957 16.84 -33.28 -5.18
N GLY A 958 17.52 -32.20 -4.80
CA GLY A 958 18.65 -31.62 -5.53
C GLY A 958 19.85 -31.30 -4.65
N ASN A 959 20.72 -30.43 -5.15
CA ASN A 959 22.02 -30.12 -4.55
C ASN A 959 22.05 -28.77 -3.83
N ILE A 960 23.04 -28.56 -2.97
CA ILE A 960 23.41 -27.25 -2.43
C ILE A 960 24.84 -26.94 -2.91
N ASP A 961 25.01 -25.96 -3.79
CA ASP A 961 26.31 -25.51 -4.29
C ASP A 961 26.65 -24.12 -3.74
N ALA A 962 27.69 -24.04 -2.89
CA ALA A 962 28.21 -22.79 -2.34
C ALA A 962 28.93 -21.92 -3.39
N GLY A 963 29.25 -22.47 -4.56
CA GLY A 963 29.61 -21.71 -5.75
C GLY A 963 31.11 -21.47 -5.98
N ARG A 964 31.40 -20.62 -6.97
CA ARG A 964 32.70 -20.48 -7.63
C ARG A 964 33.29 -19.06 -7.60
N GLY A 965 32.71 -18.16 -6.79
CA GLY A 965 33.28 -16.84 -6.57
C GLY A 965 34.45 -16.86 -5.56
N ALA A 966 35.22 -15.77 -5.50
CA ALA A 966 36.40 -15.68 -4.65
C ALA A 966 36.11 -15.97 -3.16
N LYS A 967 37.00 -16.71 -2.50
CA LYS A 967 36.91 -17.06 -1.06
C LYS A 967 36.77 -15.82 -0.19
N THR A 968 35.89 -15.86 0.81
CA THR A 968 35.70 -14.74 1.75
C THR A 968 36.94 -14.41 2.55
N VAL A 969 37.16 -13.10 2.78
CA VAL A 969 38.25 -12.59 3.63
C VAL A 969 37.99 -12.99 5.10
N THR A 970 39.07 -13.29 5.83
CA THR A 970 39.05 -13.98 7.14
C THR A 970 38.43 -13.19 8.31
N GLY A 971 38.10 -11.92 8.11
CA GLY A 971 37.39 -11.12 9.09
C GLY A 971 36.58 -10.04 8.39
N ALA A 972 35.32 -9.91 8.78
CA ALA A 972 34.50 -8.75 8.50
C ALA A 972 34.69 -7.74 9.64
N PRO A 973 35.34 -6.58 9.43
CA PRO A 973 35.25 -5.45 10.35
C PRO A 973 33.80 -5.21 10.75
N ALA A 974 33.56 -4.91 12.02
CA ALA A 974 32.22 -4.57 12.49
C ALA A 974 31.65 -3.45 11.60
N PRO A 975 30.50 -3.66 10.95
CA PRO A 975 29.96 -2.72 9.98
C PRO A 975 29.68 -1.38 10.65
N VAL A 976 30.11 -0.30 10.01
CA VAL A 976 30.22 1.02 10.66
C VAL A 976 28.99 1.85 10.29
N LEU A 977 28.33 2.44 11.29
CA LEU A 977 27.33 3.47 11.05
C LEU A 977 28.04 4.71 10.48
N ARG A 978 27.71 5.09 9.24
CA ARG A 978 28.22 6.31 8.62
C ARG A 978 27.06 7.18 8.20
N LEU A 979 27.26 8.50 8.23
CA LEU A 979 26.38 9.40 7.49
C LEU A 979 26.86 9.42 6.03
N ASP A 980 25.92 9.32 5.08
CA ASP A 980 26.19 9.61 3.67
C ASP A 980 26.23 11.13 3.41
N ASP A 981 26.58 11.52 2.18
CA ASP A 981 26.66 12.92 1.74
C ASP A 981 25.29 13.66 1.81
N LYS A 982 24.22 12.96 2.19
CA LYS A 982 22.85 13.47 2.37
C LYS A 982 22.39 13.38 3.84
N GLY A 983 23.29 13.03 4.76
CA GLY A 983 23.01 12.93 6.19
C GLY A 983 22.25 11.68 6.64
N ASN A 984 21.97 10.70 5.76
CA ASN A 984 21.30 9.46 6.15
C ASN A 984 22.29 8.52 6.86
N LEU A 985 21.82 7.83 7.91
CA LEU A 985 22.56 6.72 8.50
C LEU A 985 22.58 5.52 7.54
N VAL A 986 23.75 5.29 6.95
CA VAL A 986 24.04 4.15 6.10
C VAL A 986 24.92 3.18 6.88
N PHE A 987 24.53 1.90 6.84
CA PHE A 987 25.34 0.81 7.35
C PHE A 987 26.48 0.56 6.35
N ASP A 988 27.67 1.09 6.60
CA ASP A 988 28.81 0.91 5.72
C ASP A 988 29.37 -0.51 5.88
N THR A 989 28.92 -1.35 4.95
CA THR A 989 29.33 -2.73 4.80
C THR A 989 30.47 -2.89 3.79
N SER A 990 30.96 -1.81 3.16
CA SER A 990 31.95 -1.85 2.07
C SER A 990 33.33 -2.33 2.52
N GLY A 991 33.78 -1.92 3.71
CA GLY A 991 34.99 -2.44 4.34
C GLY A 991 34.81 -3.81 5.01
N SER A 992 33.57 -4.34 5.04
CA SER A 992 33.20 -5.50 5.84
C SER A 992 33.14 -6.80 5.03
N PHE A 993 32.89 -6.76 3.71
CA PHE A 993 32.67 -7.98 2.91
C PHE A 993 33.35 -7.99 1.54
N SER A 994 34.31 -8.91 1.37
CA SER A 994 34.73 -9.43 0.06
C SER A 994 34.66 -10.95 0.06
N GLY A 995 34.21 -11.52 -1.06
CA GLY A 995 34.09 -12.95 -1.34
C GLY A 995 32.67 -13.54 -1.28
N SER A 996 32.57 -14.80 -1.70
CA SER A 996 31.34 -15.56 -1.99
C SER A 996 31.16 -16.74 -1.03
N GLY A 997 30.06 -17.49 -1.15
CA GLY A 997 29.87 -18.79 -0.46
C GLY A 997 28.72 -18.82 0.54
N ILE A 998 28.73 -19.82 1.42
CA ILE A 998 27.75 -19.98 2.51
C ILE A 998 28.47 -19.81 3.85
N ALA A 999 28.00 -18.95 4.75
CA ALA A 999 28.69 -18.71 6.02
C ALA A 999 27.81 -18.27 7.20
N VAL A 1000 28.10 -18.82 8.38
CA VAL A 1000 27.66 -18.33 9.69
C VAL A 1000 28.87 -17.71 10.40
N LEU A 1001 28.86 -16.40 10.59
CA LEU A 1001 30.05 -15.62 11.01
C LEU A 1001 30.07 -15.25 12.50
N SER A 1002 29.05 -15.66 13.26
CA SER A 1002 28.97 -15.53 14.72
C SER A 1002 29.09 -16.91 15.39
N ALA A 1003 29.89 -17.01 16.46
CA ALA A 1003 30.19 -18.28 17.13
C ALA A 1003 29.01 -18.87 17.94
N GLY A 1004 28.00 -18.06 18.25
CA GLY A 1004 26.81 -18.49 19.01
C GLY A 1004 25.69 -19.08 18.15
N ASN A 1005 25.91 -19.33 16.86
CA ASN A 1005 24.86 -19.75 15.92
C ASN A 1005 25.33 -20.91 15.06
N ASP A 1006 24.38 -21.71 14.61
CA ASP A 1006 24.65 -22.95 13.87
C ASP A 1006 24.39 -22.80 12.38
N LEU A 1007 25.10 -23.62 11.61
CA LEU A 1007 24.88 -23.88 10.19
C LEU A 1007 24.20 -25.25 10.02
N ASP A 1008 23.07 -25.31 9.36
CA ASP A 1008 22.28 -26.50 9.10
C ASP A 1008 22.10 -26.66 7.57
N LEU A 1009 22.79 -27.62 6.93
CA LEU A 1009 22.72 -27.85 5.48
C LEU A 1009 22.29 -29.30 5.17
N TYR A 1010 21.17 -29.46 4.48
CA TYR A 1010 20.57 -30.77 4.19
C TYR A 1010 20.23 -30.92 2.70
N ALA A 1011 20.78 -31.94 2.05
CA ALA A 1011 20.48 -32.35 0.68
C ALA A 1011 20.35 -33.89 0.61
N PRO A 1012 19.30 -34.50 1.19
CA PRO A 1012 19.30 -35.94 1.50
C PRO A 1012 19.50 -36.89 0.31
N THR A 1013 19.02 -36.51 -0.88
CA THR A 1013 19.17 -37.28 -2.15
C THR A 1013 20.25 -36.70 -3.09
N GLY A 1014 21.05 -35.75 -2.59
CA GLY A 1014 21.92 -34.91 -3.41
C GLY A 1014 23.25 -34.63 -2.73
N GLU A 1015 23.97 -33.65 -3.25
CA GLU A 1015 25.28 -33.27 -2.72
C GLU A 1015 25.29 -31.87 -2.10
N ILE A 1016 26.15 -31.70 -1.09
CA ILE A 1016 26.60 -30.38 -0.62
C ILE A 1016 27.99 -30.16 -1.18
N ASN A 1017 28.12 -29.19 -2.08
CA ASN A 1017 29.38 -28.81 -2.71
C ASN A 1017 29.86 -27.48 -2.12
N ALA A 1018 31.05 -27.49 -1.52
CA ALA A 1018 31.66 -26.26 -1.01
C ALA A 1018 32.20 -25.34 -2.12
N GLY A 1019 32.35 -25.88 -3.34
CA GLY A 1019 32.86 -25.16 -4.50
C GLY A 1019 34.25 -24.54 -4.26
N GLU A 1020 34.54 -23.46 -4.98
CA GLU A 1020 35.74 -22.64 -4.74
C GLU A 1020 35.48 -21.53 -3.71
N ALA A 1021 34.22 -21.17 -3.47
CA ALA A 1021 33.84 -20.10 -2.54
C ALA A 1021 33.98 -20.54 -1.06
N GLY A 1022 33.67 -21.80 -0.77
CA GLY A 1022 33.73 -22.43 0.54
C GLY A 1022 32.44 -22.32 1.36
N ILE A 1023 32.35 -23.17 2.38
CA ILE A 1023 31.29 -23.20 3.39
C ILE A 1023 31.92 -22.95 4.75
N ARG A 1024 31.36 -22.06 5.58
CA ARG A 1024 31.98 -21.68 6.86
C ARG A 1024 30.97 -21.61 8.02
N SER A 1025 31.35 -22.07 9.20
CA SER A 1025 30.62 -21.80 10.44
C SER A 1025 31.58 -21.48 11.58
N LYS A 1026 31.36 -20.36 12.26
CA LYS A 1026 32.04 -20.08 13.53
C LYS A 1026 31.41 -20.79 14.73
N GLY A 1027 30.15 -21.21 14.64
CA GLY A 1027 29.52 -22.12 15.59
C GLY A 1027 29.58 -23.55 15.07
N ASN A 1028 28.52 -24.33 15.32
CA ASN A 1028 28.46 -25.72 14.84
C ASN A 1028 28.04 -25.79 13.36
N ALA A 1029 28.24 -26.95 12.74
CA ALA A 1029 27.74 -27.28 11.41
C ALA A 1029 27.14 -28.67 11.38
N PHE A 1030 25.86 -28.75 11.03
CA PHE A 1030 25.12 -29.99 10.82
C PHE A 1030 24.95 -30.18 9.31
N LEU A 1031 25.69 -31.12 8.74
CA LEU A 1031 25.68 -31.39 7.30
C LEU A 1031 25.00 -32.73 7.05
N GLY A 1032 24.18 -32.83 6.00
CA GLY A 1032 23.46 -34.06 5.71
C GLY A 1032 23.18 -34.22 4.23
N ALA A 1033 23.91 -35.11 3.56
CA ALA A 1033 23.82 -35.31 2.11
C ALA A 1033 24.10 -36.77 1.70
N GLU A 1034 23.83 -37.12 0.44
CA GLU A 1034 24.35 -38.34 -0.19
C GLU A 1034 25.88 -38.23 -0.37
N ARG A 1035 26.38 -37.02 -0.69
CA ARG A 1035 27.79 -36.72 -0.89
C ARG A 1035 28.19 -35.33 -0.39
N LEU A 1036 29.38 -35.21 0.20
CA LEU A 1036 30.09 -33.94 0.37
C LEU A 1036 31.16 -33.79 -0.71
N VAL A 1037 31.19 -32.62 -1.37
CA VAL A 1037 32.17 -32.29 -2.43
C VAL A 1037 32.97 -31.06 -2.00
N ASN A 1038 34.28 -31.07 -2.29
CA ASN A 1038 35.23 -30.04 -1.85
C ASN A 1038 35.25 -29.85 -0.32
N ALA A 1039 35.15 -30.93 0.46
CA ALA A 1039 35.09 -30.91 1.93
C ALA A 1039 36.26 -30.18 2.63
N ASN A 1040 37.42 -30.05 1.98
CA ASN A 1040 38.56 -29.24 2.45
C ASN A 1040 38.24 -27.74 2.55
N ASP A 1041 37.27 -27.26 1.77
CA ASP A 1041 36.78 -25.87 1.80
C ASP A 1041 35.54 -25.68 2.69
N ILE A 1042 35.25 -26.69 3.55
CA ILE A 1042 34.28 -26.60 4.64
C ILE A 1042 35.00 -26.33 5.96
N GLN A 1043 34.90 -25.10 6.47
CA GLN A 1043 35.59 -24.64 7.68
C GLN A 1043 34.61 -24.48 8.84
N VAL A 1044 34.78 -25.25 9.91
CA VAL A 1044 33.91 -25.23 11.09
C VAL A 1044 34.75 -24.99 12.34
N SER A 1045 34.38 -23.99 13.16
CA SER A 1045 35.08 -23.69 14.41
C SER A 1045 34.46 -24.37 15.64
N GLY A 1046 33.16 -24.67 15.60
CA GLY A 1046 32.48 -25.52 16.58
C GLY A 1046 32.48 -27.00 16.18
N THR A 1047 31.44 -27.75 16.58
CA THR A 1047 31.30 -29.17 16.23
C THR A 1047 30.76 -29.35 14.80
N ARG A 1048 31.19 -30.42 14.10
CA ARG A 1048 30.69 -30.82 12.77
C ARG A 1048 30.08 -32.22 12.85
N SER A 1049 28.86 -32.40 12.32
CA SER A 1049 28.24 -33.71 12.06
C SER A 1049 28.08 -33.96 10.54
N GLY A 1050 27.75 -35.20 10.15
CA GLY A 1050 27.56 -35.58 8.74
C GLY A 1050 28.79 -36.11 8.02
N ALA A 1051 29.45 -37.13 8.56
CA ALA A 1051 30.69 -37.69 7.99
C ALA A 1051 30.42 -38.74 6.88
N THR A 1052 29.90 -38.33 5.72
CA THR A 1052 30.02 -39.16 4.51
C THR A 1052 31.47 -39.20 4.03
N ALA A 1053 31.94 -40.33 3.49
CA ALA A 1053 33.31 -40.48 3.01
C ALA A 1053 33.70 -39.39 1.98
N ASP A 1054 34.76 -38.65 2.26
CA ASP A 1054 35.26 -37.57 1.41
C ASP A 1054 35.79 -38.13 0.07
N VAL A 1055 35.11 -37.81 -1.04
CA VAL A 1055 35.62 -38.11 -2.38
C VAL A 1055 36.59 -37.02 -2.80
N ALA A 1056 37.87 -37.17 -2.42
CA ALA A 1056 38.95 -36.39 -2.99
C ALA A 1056 39.07 -36.71 -4.48
N ILE A 1057 38.88 -35.71 -5.35
CA ILE A 1057 39.12 -35.84 -6.79
C ILE A 1057 40.64 -35.82 -7.03
N SER A 1058 41.30 -36.95 -6.78
CA SER A 1058 42.70 -37.16 -7.12
C SER A 1058 42.82 -37.40 -8.63
N VAL A 1059 42.91 -36.31 -9.40
CA VAL A 1059 43.39 -36.37 -10.78
C VAL A 1059 44.88 -36.73 -10.74
N PRO A 1060 45.32 -37.89 -11.27
CA PRO A 1060 46.73 -38.22 -11.32
C PRO A 1060 47.39 -37.44 -12.46
N VAL A 1061 47.75 -36.19 -12.20
CA VAL A 1061 48.61 -35.41 -13.10
C VAL A 1061 50.03 -35.97 -12.97
N ALA A 1062 50.34 -36.97 -13.78
CA ALA A 1062 51.72 -37.34 -14.06
C ALA A 1062 52.39 -36.15 -14.78
N VAL A 1063 53.36 -35.52 -14.12
CA VAL A 1063 54.07 -34.34 -14.65
C VAL A 1063 55.30 -34.80 -15.45
N PRO A 1064 55.38 -34.57 -16.77
CA PRO A 1064 56.65 -34.47 -17.47
C PRO A 1064 57.20 -33.06 -17.24
N VAL A 1065 58.44 -32.96 -16.77
CA VAL A 1065 59.12 -31.68 -16.54
C VAL A 1065 59.64 -31.11 -17.85
N THR A 1066 59.13 -29.97 -18.32
CA THR A 1066 59.90 -29.02 -19.17
C THR A 1066 59.29 -27.60 -19.24
N GLN A 1067 60.02 -26.66 -18.63
CA GLN A 1067 60.11 -25.20 -18.89
C GLN A 1067 58.88 -24.27 -18.76
N PRO A 1068 59.10 -22.98 -18.36
CA PRO A 1068 58.03 -22.07 -17.98
C PRO A 1068 57.57 -21.15 -19.12
N THR A 1069 56.26 -20.97 -19.26
CA THR A 1069 55.64 -19.91 -20.08
C THR A 1069 54.97 -18.86 -19.20
N ALA A 1070 55.04 -17.59 -19.62
CA ALA A 1070 54.72 -16.42 -18.80
C ALA A 1070 53.19 -16.23 -18.56
N PRO A 1071 52.79 -15.57 -17.44
CA PRO A 1071 51.40 -15.26 -17.17
C PRO A 1071 50.87 -14.13 -18.07
N THR A 1072 49.74 -14.34 -18.71
CA THR A 1072 49.06 -13.32 -19.53
C THR A 1072 47.99 -12.56 -18.74
N SER A 1073 48.28 -11.28 -18.52
CA SER A 1073 47.31 -10.18 -18.30
C SER A 1073 46.19 -10.37 -17.27
N ALA A 1074 46.54 -10.30 -15.98
CA ALA A 1074 45.78 -9.49 -15.05
C ALA A 1074 46.46 -8.11 -14.93
N GLY A 1075 45.69 -7.02 -14.86
CA GLY A 1075 46.24 -5.66 -14.89
C GLY A 1075 47.16 -5.37 -13.69
N VAL A 1076 48.41 -4.99 -13.98
CA VAL A 1076 49.38 -4.61 -12.94
C VAL A 1076 48.96 -3.28 -12.30
N SER A 1077 48.58 -3.33 -11.03
CA SER A 1077 48.41 -2.13 -10.20
C SER A 1077 49.79 -1.54 -9.89
N ASP A 1078 50.05 -0.35 -10.43
CA ASP A 1078 51.31 0.38 -10.30
C ASP A 1078 51.58 0.80 -8.83
N PRO A 1079 52.60 0.23 -8.15
CA PRO A 1079 52.78 0.38 -6.70
C PRO A 1079 53.23 1.79 -6.27
N GLU A 1080 53.62 2.67 -7.19
CA GLU A 1080 53.95 4.06 -6.86
C GLU A 1080 52.70 4.93 -6.63
N LYS A 1081 51.62 4.73 -7.41
CA LYS A 1081 50.35 5.45 -7.22
C LYS A 1081 49.68 5.16 -5.88
N GLU A 1082 49.85 3.95 -5.34
CA GLU A 1082 49.28 3.59 -4.04
C GLU A 1082 50.02 4.28 -2.88
N LYS A 1083 51.33 4.52 -3.01
CA LYS A 1083 52.11 5.34 -2.06
C LYS A 1083 51.75 6.83 -2.14
N GLU A 1084 51.47 7.36 -3.32
CA GLU A 1084 51.06 8.77 -3.49
C GLU A 1084 49.67 9.02 -2.85
N ASN A 1085 48.70 8.13 -3.08
CA ASN A 1085 47.37 8.20 -2.46
C ASN A 1085 47.41 8.04 -0.93
N ARG A 1086 48.36 7.28 -0.37
CA ARG A 1086 48.59 7.24 1.09
C ARG A 1086 49.16 8.55 1.65
N ARG A 1087 49.94 9.31 0.88
CA ARG A 1087 50.49 10.61 1.33
C ARG A 1087 49.44 11.72 1.34
N LYS A 1088 48.46 11.73 0.41
CA LYS A 1088 47.35 12.70 0.40
C LYS A 1088 46.32 12.52 1.54
N ARG A 1089 46.40 11.44 2.33
CA ARG A 1089 45.50 11.16 3.48
C ARG A 1089 46.04 11.59 4.85
N ARG A 1090 47.19 12.26 4.92
CA ARG A 1090 47.69 12.94 6.13
C ARG A 1090 47.79 14.44 5.88
N ASN A 1091 46.66 15.15 6.00
CA ASN A 1091 46.55 16.58 6.37
C ASN A 1091 45.09 17.03 6.30
N LEU A 1092 44.34 16.77 7.37
CA LEU A 1092 43.09 17.45 7.73
C LEU A 1092 42.80 17.17 9.21
N LEU A 1093 43.75 17.58 10.06
CA LEU A 1093 43.51 17.71 11.50
C LEU A 1093 42.91 19.10 11.69
N LEU A 1094 41.59 19.18 11.87
CA LEU A 1094 40.91 20.42 12.23
C LEU A 1094 41.04 20.60 13.75
N GLU A 1095 41.88 21.54 14.17
CA GLU A 1095 41.92 21.99 15.56
C GLU A 1095 40.58 22.62 15.93
N PHE A 1096 39.93 22.08 16.97
CA PHE A 1096 38.85 22.77 17.66
C PHE A 1096 39.45 23.91 18.50
N LEU A 1097 39.49 25.11 17.94
CA LEU A 1097 39.67 26.32 18.73
C LEU A 1097 38.38 26.57 19.52
N GLY A 1098 38.49 26.54 20.85
CA GLY A 1098 37.31 26.57 21.72
C GLY A 1098 36.74 27.96 21.95
N PHE A 1099 35.53 27.97 22.52
CA PHE A 1099 35.09 29.04 23.40
C PHE A 1099 34.64 28.42 24.72
N GLY A 1100 35.23 28.90 25.81
CA GLY A 1100 34.67 28.77 27.15
C GLY A 1100 34.54 30.17 27.76
N GLY A 1101 33.58 30.34 28.65
CA GLY A 1101 33.48 31.53 29.51
C GLY A 1101 32.12 32.24 29.46
N GLN A 1102 31.40 32.13 30.59
CA GLN A 1102 30.18 32.85 30.98
C GLN A 1102 28.91 32.46 30.21
#